data_AF-A0A8C3CXA5-F1
#
_entry.id   AF-A0A8C3CXA5-F1
#
_cell.length_a   1.000
_cell.length_b   1.000
_cell.length_c   1.000
_cell.angle_alpha   90.00
_cell.angle_beta   90.00
_cell.angle_gamma   90.00
#
_symmetry.space_group_name_H-M   'P 1'
#
loop_
_entity.id
_entity.type
_entity.pdbx_description
1 polymer ?
#
loop_
_entity_poly.entity_id
_entity_poly.type
_entity_poly.pdbx_seq_one_letter_code
_entity_poly.pdbx_strand_id
1 'polypeptide(L)'
;MAARAAGPAPRKCGRGEGGARLRGGSAAPGGGRWRRAAAMEEFRRAYARLCAAGGAAPQEAVLRRLRELGEAPGRGRLDLAAQSLSLETCGALGRLLPGAAPFAEVALGDCGLSEEGVKLLLHGLCSNTTVKSLDLKGNNLRTMGAEALGKLLRQNKSIRSLILEWNSLGVWEEGFSFFCQGLGANNFLQRLDLRNNQINHHGAGELAMALKRNASLQELDLRWNNIGLLGGRALLNCLHSNKTLKRLELAGNNVPSDILKAVEQALDHNQDRQTILSETQNRACMLSKEILNLKDEKTKQFLDLMDTIDKQREEIARSGRLQMTEAALALSEQKVHNLGELLSAMKQEQANMVERHFAELQQQKQEGADREGKLFRDLSACSEKNLLLRNQVDELEKKCKVQQDQLFQLKQDLTNTTAELKLRAVQAEERLEMEKRRLKQSLEDMESLRLKEVDHMTQHMEASERSLQDRVQRLEAIRIALEEELSQVKAAALTERGHAEEELIKVRNQARLDEQQRLEHLQEKLRLMTESRDEAQNCCLKQKQMVSEAQAKASQLSLHTDGLRRRIEELQQDLNSKEQEKVTEVNKVKVELQEQIGHLQAERAAQEGLREKIAALERQLKVLSSNHREALLDKEVEISVLLEKLRMKEADISRMREEEAQRANLLQNAIMAYIQGSPLRTHSSRK
;
A
#
# COMPACT_ATOMS: atom_id res chain seq x y z
N MET A 1 56.64 4.23 -85.41
CA MET A 1 56.72 5.58 -84.81
C MET A 1 57.27 5.47 -83.40
N ALA A 2 57.84 6.53 -82.82
CA ALA A 2 58.55 6.48 -81.53
C ALA A 2 57.91 7.40 -80.48
N ALA A 3 57.80 6.89 -79.23
CA ALA A 3 57.56 7.61 -77.96
C ALA A 3 57.22 6.55 -76.88
N ARG A 4 57.57 6.69 -75.59
CA ARG A 4 58.61 7.51 -74.92
C ARG A 4 58.94 6.83 -73.58
N ALA A 5 60.12 7.04 -73.02
CA ALA A 5 60.52 6.40 -71.77
C ALA A 5 59.96 7.11 -70.52
N ALA A 6 59.65 6.34 -69.48
CA ALA A 6 59.53 6.82 -68.09
C ALA A 6 59.86 5.66 -67.13
N GLY A 7 60.79 5.89 -66.20
CA GLY A 7 61.14 4.93 -65.14
C GLY A 7 61.68 5.67 -63.90
N PRO A 8 61.39 5.23 -62.67
CA PRO A 8 61.91 5.83 -61.46
C PRO A 8 63.16 5.11 -60.92
N ALA A 9 64.16 5.88 -60.48
CA ALA A 9 65.36 5.36 -59.83
C ALA A 9 65.14 5.06 -58.33
N PRO A 10 65.91 4.12 -57.73
CA PRO A 10 65.79 3.80 -56.30
C PRO A 10 66.30 4.95 -55.40
N ARG A 11 65.65 5.14 -54.24
CA ARG A 11 66.11 6.09 -53.22
C ARG A 11 67.18 5.49 -52.31
N LYS A 12 68.10 6.35 -51.85
CA LYS A 12 69.31 5.99 -51.09
C LYS A 12 68.98 5.48 -49.68
N CYS A 13 69.67 4.43 -49.24
CA CYS A 13 69.74 4.08 -47.82
C CYS A 13 70.68 5.04 -47.08
N GLY A 14 70.24 5.60 -45.95
CA GLY A 14 71.10 6.29 -45.00
C GLY A 14 71.73 5.32 -44.00
N ARG A 15 72.99 5.53 -43.62
CA ARG A 15 73.61 4.89 -42.43
C ARG A 15 73.22 5.68 -41.19
N GLY A 16 73.07 5.01 -40.03
CA GLY A 16 72.59 5.66 -38.81
C GLY A 16 72.74 4.83 -37.53
N GLU A 17 73.98 4.42 -37.22
CA GLU A 17 74.56 4.26 -35.86
C GLU A 17 73.91 3.35 -34.78
N GLY A 18 74.67 3.11 -33.70
CA GLY A 18 74.07 3.24 -32.36
C GLY A 18 73.72 1.98 -31.54
N GLY A 19 74.46 0.87 -31.68
CA GLY A 19 74.24 -0.34 -30.86
C GLY A 19 74.58 -0.20 -29.37
N ALA A 20 73.77 0.52 -28.59
CA ALA A 20 73.98 0.76 -27.16
C ALA A 20 73.38 -0.35 -26.26
N ARG A 21 74.24 -1.25 -25.75
CA ARG A 21 73.86 -2.21 -24.69
C ARG A 21 73.61 -1.46 -23.36
N LEU A 22 72.37 -1.15 -23.02
CA LEU A 22 72.00 -0.81 -21.65
C LEU A 22 71.74 -2.07 -20.82
N ARG A 23 72.28 -2.08 -19.60
CA ARG A 23 72.33 -3.25 -18.70
C ARG A 23 70.96 -3.53 -18.10
N GLY A 24 70.69 -4.79 -17.78
CA GLY A 24 69.55 -5.16 -16.94
C GLY A 24 69.71 -4.57 -15.54
N GLY A 25 68.96 -3.50 -15.25
CA GLY A 25 68.81 -2.98 -13.90
C GLY A 25 67.74 -3.76 -13.15
N SER A 26 68.10 -4.45 -12.07
CA SER A 26 67.15 -5.12 -11.18
C SER A 26 66.22 -4.09 -10.54
N ALA A 27 64.92 -4.15 -10.85
CA ALA A 27 63.94 -3.22 -10.31
C ALA A 27 63.75 -3.42 -8.79
N ALA A 28 64.28 -2.48 -7.99
CA ALA A 28 64.13 -2.51 -6.54
C ALA A 28 62.64 -2.34 -6.13
N PRO A 29 62.09 -3.13 -5.19
CA PRO A 29 60.64 -3.16 -4.94
C PRO A 29 59.99 -1.85 -4.42
N GLY A 30 60.77 -0.90 -3.91
CA GLY A 30 60.24 0.28 -3.20
C GLY A 30 59.65 1.39 -4.09
N GLY A 31 60.09 1.52 -5.34
CA GLY A 31 59.84 2.73 -6.14
C GLY A 31 58.37 2.97 -6.54
N GLY A 32 57.57 1.90 -6.68
CA GLY A 32 56.17 2.01 -7.11
C GLY A 32 55.21 2.57 -6.06
N ARG A 33 55.49 2.36 -4.77
CA ARG A 33 54.57 2.71 -3.68
C ARG A 33 54.39 4.23 -3.54
N TRP A 34 55.50 4.97 -3.57
CA TRP A 34 55.51 6.42 -3.44
C TRP A 34 54.79 7.14 -4.59
N ARG A 35 55.02 6.72 -5.84
CA ARG A 35 54.32 7.31 -7.01
C ARG A 35 52.80 7.12 -6.95
N ARG A 36 52.34 5.96 -6.48
CA ARG A 36 50.90 5.66 -6.36
C ARG A 36 50.26 6.45 -5.21
N ALA A 37 50.93 6.58 -4.06
CA ALA A 37 50.44 7.41 -2.96
C ALA A 37 50.29 8.89 -3.37
N ALA A 38 51.28 9.44 -4.08
CA ALA A 38 51.22 10.81 -4.61
C ALA A 38 50.03 11.02 -5.56
N ALA A 39 49.82 10.10 -6.52
CA ALA A 39 48.70 10.18 -7.46
C ALA A 39 47.32 10.04 -6.78
N MET A 40 47.21 9.22 -5.71
CA MET A 40 45.98 9.09 -4.93
C MET A 40 45.63 10.38 -4.16
N GLU A 41 46.63 11.02 -3.55
CA GLU A 41 46.44 12.29 -2.83
C GLU A 41 46.19 13.46 -3.79
N GLU A 42 46.78 13.45 -5.00
CA GLU A 42 46.42 14.38 -6.07
C GLU A 42 44.97 14.19 -6.55
N PHE A 43 44.55 12.95 -6.79
CA PHE A 43 43.15 12.62 -7.14
C PHE A 43 42.17 13.09 -6.06
N ARG A 44 42.50 12.88 -4.77
CA ARG A 44 41.71 13.35 -3.62
C ARG A 44 41.60 14.88 -3.57
N ARG A 45 42.69 15.61 -3.83
CA ARG A 45 42.67 17.09 -3.93
C ARG A 45 41.94 17.60 -5.18
N ALA A 46 41.97 16.87 -6.28
CA ALA A 46 41.21 17.20 -7.48
C ALA A 46 39.70 16.98 -7.26
N TYR A 47 39.30 15.90 -6.58
CA TYR A 47 37.93 15.66 -6.12
C TYR A 47 37.41 16.76 -5.19
N ALA A 48 38.15 17.09 -4.13
CA ALA A 48 37.75 18.15 -3.22
C ALA A 48 37.56 19.51 -3.92
N ARG A 49 38.43 19.86 -4.89
CA ARG A 49 38.31 21.07 -5.71
C ARG A 49 37.10 21.03 -6.66
N LEU A 50 36.81 19.89 -7.28
CA LEU A 50 35.69 19.77 -8.22
C LEU A 50 34.33 19.79 -7.52
N CYS A 51 34.17 19.17 -6.34
CA CYS A 51 32.96 19.32 -5.55
C CYS A 51 32.74 20.77 -5.11
N ALA A 52 33.79 21.45 -4.62
CA ALA A 52 33.73 22.86 -4.26
C ALA A 52 33.37 23.77 -5.45
N ALA A 53 33.88 23.46 -6.65
CA ALA A 53 33.52 24.16 -7.89
C ALA A 53 32.06 23.89 -8.35
N GLY A 54 31.47 22.76 -7.95
CA GLY A 54 30.04 22.46 -8.09
C GLY A 54 29.17 23.04 -6.96
N GLY A 55 29.74 23.83 -6.04
CA GLY A 55 29.01 24.44 -4.92
C GLY A 55 28.65 23.48 -3.78
N ALA A 56 29.17 22.25 -3.78
CA ALA A 56 28.86 21.22 -2.78
C ALA A 56 30.07 20.83 -1.93
N ALA A 57 29.85 20.57 -0.64
CA ALA A 57 30.87 19.99 0.21
C ALA A 57 31.23 18.56 -0.28
N PRO A 58 32.52 18.22 -0.47
CA PRO A 58 32.93 16.88 -0.90
C PRO A 58 32.55 15.84 0.16
N GLN A 59 31.85 14.77 -0.25
CA GLN A 59 31.32 13.76 0.68
C GLN A 59 32.45 13.11 1.49
N GLU A 60 32.35 13.18 2.82
CA GLU A 60 33.43 12.71 3.70
C GLU A 60 33.67 11.20 3.58
N ALA A 61 32.63 10.40 3.33
CA ALA A 61 32.76 8.97 3.07
C ALA A 61 33.67 8.66 1.87
N VAL A 62 33.52 9.42 0.76
CA VAL A 62 34.37 9.28 -0.43
C VAL A 62 35.80 9.73 -0.11
N LEU A 63 35.98 10.84 0.63
CA LEU A 63 37.29 11.32 1.08
C LEU A 63 38.00 10.38 2.07
N ARG A 64 37.24 9.64 2.88
CA ARG A 64 37.73 8.62 3.82
C ARG A 64 38.20 7.38 3.06
N ARG A 65 37.37 6.88 2.13
CA ARG A 65 37.68 5.73 1.28
C ARG A 65 38.88 5.98 0.36
N LEU A 66 39.01 7.19 -0.19
CA LEU A 66 40.20 7.60 -0.96
C LEU A 66 41.48 7.68 -0.11
N ARG A 67 41.37 7.90 1.21
CA ARG A 67 42.50 7.89 2.15
C ARG A 67 42.95 6.46 2.44
N GLU A 68 42.02 5.57 2.78
CA GLU A 68 42.25 4.13 3.01
C GLU A 68 42.98 3.48 1.80
N LEU A 69 42.56 3.83 0.59
CA LEU A 69 43.15 3.35 -0.67
C LEU A 69 44.56 3.90 -0.97
N GLY A 70 45.04 4.92 -0.23
CA GLY A 70 46.41 5.40 -0.27
C GLY A 70 47.38 4.60 0.63
N GLU A 71 46.86 3.98 1.69
CA GLU A 71 47.64 3.28 2.72
C GLU A 71 47.73 1.77 2.45
N ALA A 72 46.62 1.17 2.02
CA ALA A 72 46.49 -0.28 1.80
C ALA A 72 47.33 -0.79 0.59
N PRO A 73 48.07 -1.89 0.72
CA PRO A 73 48.79 -2.54 -0.39
C PRO A 73 47.85 -3.37 -1.30
N GLY A 74 46.72 -2.78 -1.70
CA GLY A 74 45.67 -3.43 -2.49
C GLY A 74 45.74 -3.15 -4.00
N ARG A 75 44.95 -3.91 -4.77
CA ARG A 75 44.65 -3.60 -6.18
C ARG A 75 44.07 -2.19 -6.34
N GLY A 76 44.11 -1.63 -7.54
CA GLY A 76 43.45 -0.36 -7.86
C GLY A 76 41.94 -0.50 -7.96
N ARG A 77 41.25 -0.80 -6.84
CA ARG A 77 39.79 -0.91 -6.75
C ARG A 77 39.22 0.29 -5.99
N LEU A 78 38.54 1.20 -6.69
CA LEU A 78 37.75 2.25 -6.04
C LEU A 78 36.40 1.65 -5.66
N ASP A 79 36.17 1.45 -4.37
CA ASP A 79 35.00 0.75 -3.85
C ASP A 79 34.16 1.69 -2.99
N LEU A 80 33.10 2.24 -3.58
CA LEU A 80 32.17 3.20 -2.99
C LEU A 80 30.76 2.61 -2.79
N ALA A 81 30.62 1.28 -2.83
CA ALA A 81 29.33 0.62 -2.73
C ALA A 81 28.57 0.97 -1.42
N ALA A 82 27.24 0.99 -1.51
CA ALA A 82 26.30 1.41 -0.47
C ALA A 82 26.51 2.85 0.06
N GLN A 83 27.27 3.71 -0.65
CA GLN A 83 27.36 5.14 -0.35
C GLN A 83 26.38 5.92 -1.25
N SER A 84 25.50 6.71 -0.66
CA SER A 84 24.57 7.58 -1.40
C SER A 84 25.30 8.74 -2.08
N LEU A 85 25.69 8.59 -3.34
CA LEU A 85 26.51 9.58 -4.06
C LEU A 85 25.66 10.73 -4.61
N SER A 86 26.02 11.98 -4.28
CA SER A 86 25.32 13.17 -4.80
C SER A 86 25.58 13.40 -6.29
N LEU A 87 24.72 14.18 -6.97
CA LEU A 87 24.91 14.58 -8.37
C LEU A 87 26.29 15.21 -8.61
N GLU A 88 26.69 16.15 -7.75
CA GLU A 88 28.02 16.79 -7.80
C GLU A 88 29.17 15.81 -7.56
N THR A 89 28.96 14.77 -6.72
CA THR A 89 29.93 13.69 -6.55
C THR A 89 30.09 12.87 -7.82
N CYS A 90 28.97 12.55 -8.49
CA CYS A 90 28.97 11.82 -9.76
C CYS A 90 29.60 12.65 -10.89
N GLY A 91 29.31 13.96 -10.94
CA GLY A 91 29.91 14.90 -11.89
C GLY A 91 31.41 15.11 -11.66
N ALA A 92 31.85 15.23 -10.41
CA ALA A 92 33.27 15.29 -10.06
C ALA A 92 34.01 14.00 -10.44
N LEU A 93 33.46 12.82 -10.11
CA LEU A 93 34.03 11.53 -10.51
C LEU A 93 34.06 11.37 -12.03
N GLY A 94 32.99 11.75 -12.74
CA GLY A 94 32.93 11.76 -14.21
C GLY A 94 33.98 12.67 -14.86
N ARG A 95 34.39 13.77 -14.22
CA ARG A 95 35.48 14.63 -14.70
C ARG A 95 36.88 14.11 -14.32
N LEU A 96 37.00 13.27 -13.30
CA LEU A 96 38.27 12.72 -12.81
C LEU A 96 38.66 11.37 -13.41
N LEU A 97 37.70 10.51 -13.69
CA LEU A 97 37.92 9.19 -14.28
C LEU A 97 38.60 9.24 -15.68
N PRO A 98 38.39 10.25 -16.54
CA PRO A 98 39.21 10.46 -17.74
C PRO A 98 40.69 10.76 -17.47
N GLY A 99 41.02 11.27 -16.28
CA GLY A 99 42.39 11.62 -15.88
C GLY A 99 43.25 10.39 -15.57
N ALA A 100 44.46 10.62 -15.03
CA ALA A 100 45.43 9.58 -14.70
C ALA A 100 45.06 8.76 -13.44
N ALA A 101 43.80 8.36 -13.32
CA ALA A 101 43.26 7.60 -12.20
C ALA A 101 43.80 6.14 -12.22
N PRO A 102 44.51 5.69 -11.16
CA PRO A 102 45.16 4.38 -11.12
C PRO A 102 44.21 3.21 -10.82
N PHE A 103 42.91 3.39 -11.06
CA PHE A 103 41.88 2.39 -10.79
C PHE A 103 41.70 1.46 -11.98
N ALA A 104 41.88 0.16 -11.76
CA ALA A 104 41.55 -0.90 -12.70
C ALA A 104 40.15 -1.49 -12.44
N GLU A 105 39.59 -1.25 -11.26
CA GLU A 105 38.30 -1.76 -10.81
C GLU A 105 37.55 -0.58 -10.15
N VAL A 106 36.28 -0.36 -10.49
CA VAL A 106 35.42 0.69 -9.91
C VAL A 106 34.09 0.06 -9.53
N ALA A 107 33.71 0.14 -8.26
CA ALA A 107 32.46 -0.38 -7.73
C ALA A 107 31.62 0.74 -7.09
N LEU A 108 30.40 0.87 -7.62
CA LEU A 108 29.40 1.90 -7.33
C LEU A 108 28.04 1.22 -7.09
N GLY A 109 28.04 0.02 -6.54
CA GLY A 109 26.83 -0.77 -6.27
C GLY A 109 25.98 -0.14 -5.16
N ASP A 110 24.66 -0.15 -5.32
CA ASP A 110 23.69 0.34 -4.33
C ASP A 110 23.94 1.81 -3.91
N CYS A 111 24.44 2.64 -4.84
CA CYS A 111 24.85 4.02 -4.60
C CYS A 111 23.74 5.07 -4.73
N GLY A 112 22.52 4.67 -5.10
CA GLY A 112 21.37 5.57 -5.27
C GLY A 112 21.56 6.60 -6.39
N LEU A 113 22.33 6.27 -7.43
CA LEU A 113 22.71 7.20 -8.50
C LEU A 113 21.48 7.76 -9.23
N SER A 114 21.37 9.09 -9.32
CA SER A 114 20.36 9.73 -10.18
C SER A 114 20.70 9.55 -11.66
N GLU A 115 19.70 9.56 -12.54
CA GLU A 115 19.87 9.32 -13.99
C GLU A 115 20.90 10.27 -14.64
N GLU A 116 20.90 11.55 -14.27
CA GLU A 116 21.90 12.51 -14.75
C GLU A 116 23.29 12.26 -14.12
N GLY A 117 23.34 11.80 -12.86
CA GLY A 117 24.59 11.38 -12.20
C GLY A 117 25.23 10.16 -12.88
N VAL A 118 24.43 9.15 -13.22
CA VAL A 118 24.84 8.00 -14.05
C VAL A 118 25.39 8.49 -15.38
N LYS A 119 24.64 9.32 -16.09
CA LYS A 119 25.00 9.86 -17.42
C LYS A 119 26.33 10.64 -17.39
N LEU A 120 26.54 11.51 -16.40
CA LEU A 120 27.80 12.24 -16.21
C LEU A 120 28.99 11.31 -15.89
N LEU A 121 28.79 10.33 -15.01
CA LEU A 121 29.84 9.39 -14.61
C LEU A 121 30.23 8.45 -15.76
N LEU A 122 29.25 7.95 -16.52
CA LEU A 122 29.47 7.10 -17.69
C LEU A 122 30.09 7.87 -18.87
N HIS A 123 29.70 9.12 -19.09
CA HIS A 123 30.34 9.98 -20.10
C HIS A 123 31.85 10.19 -19.80
N GLY A 124 32.22 10.32 -18.52
CA GLY A 124 33.62 10.31 -18.10
C GLY A 124 34.33 8.99 -18.43
N LEU A 125 33.68 7.86 -18.16
CA LEU A 125 34.23 6.54 -18.43
C LEU A 125 34.36 6.20 -19.94
N CYS A 126 33.67 6.90 -20.85
CA CYS A 126 33.90 6.75 -22.30
C CYS A 126 35.37 6.99 -22.69
N SER A 127 36.00 8.00 -22.10
CA SER A 127 37.39 8.41 -22.38
C SER A 127 38.43 7.71 -21.51
N ASN A 128 38.01 6.98 -20.48
CA ASN A 128 38.93 6.32 -19.56
C ASN A 128 39.61 5.08 -20.19
N THR A 129 40.92 4.95 -20.00
CA THR A 129 41.73 3.83 -20.51
C THR A 129 42.21 2.85 -19.43
N THR A 130 42.01 3.14 -18.13
CA THR A 130 42.57 2.38 -17.01
C THR A 130 41.62 1.36 -16.38
N VAL A 131 40.32 1.66 -16.33
CA VAL A 131 39.28 0.84 -15.69
C VAL A 131 38.96 -0.38 -16.56
N LYS A 132 39.08 -1.57 -15.96
CA LYS A 132 38.81 -2.89 -16.56
C LYS A 132 37.59 -3.57 -15.99
N SER A 133 37.21 -3.25 -14.74
CA SER A 133 35.97 -3.73 -14.13
C SER A 133 35.13 -2.55 -13.66
N LEU A 134 33.86 -2.52 -14.07
CA LEU A 134 32.86 -1.54 -13.62
C LEU A 134 31.69 -2.30 -13.00
N ASP A 135 31.31 -1.91 -11.79
CA ASP A 135 30.16 -2.43 -11.07
C ASP A 135 29.22 -1.28 -10.70
N LEU A 136 27.97 -1.40 -11.17
CA LEU A 136 26.89 -0.44 -11.03
C LEU A 136 25.61 -1.14 -10.52
N LYS A 137 25.74 -2.26 -9.78
CA LYS A 137 24.62 -3.01 -9.19
C LYS A 137 23.59 -2.09 -8.47
N GLY A 138 22.30 -2.40 -8.56
CA GLY A 138 21.27 -1.83 -7.66
C GLY A 138 21.00 -0.32 -7.79
N ASN A 139 21.42 0.33 -8.87
CA ASN A 139 21.25 1.78 -9.06
C ASN A 139 19.98 2.16 -9.85
N ASN A 140 19.19 1.19 -10.33
CA ASN A 140 17.95 1.42 -11.08
C ASN A 140 18.12 2.44 -12.23
N LEU A 141 19.07 2.16 -13.14
CA LEU A 141 19.61 3.11 -14.12
C LEU A 141 18.59 3.73 -15.11
N ARG A 142 17.41 3.12 -15.25
CA ARG A 142 16.31 3.50 -16.17
C ARG A 142 16.76 3.69 -17.64
N THR A 143 15.89 4.28 -18.46
CA THR A 143 16.15 4.50 -19.90
C THR A 143 17.40 5.34 -20.16
N MET A 144 17.57 6.46 -19.46
CA MET A 144 18.72 7.36 -19.62
C MET A 144 20.05 6.67 -19.30
N GLY A 145 20.09 5.86 -18.24
CA GLY A 145 21.29 5.09 -17.88
C GLY A 145 21.56 3.92 -18.82
N ALA A 146 20.52 3.26 -19.35
CA ALA A 146 20.65 2.23 -20.38
C ALA A 146 21.25 2.80 -21.69
N GLU A 147 20.76 3.96 -22.14
CA GLU A 147 21.35 4.72 -23.25
C GLU A 147 22.81 5.13 -22.98
N ALA A 148 23.10 5.62 -21.78
CA ALA A 148 24.45 6.03 -21.39
C ALA A 148 25.42 4.84 -21.34
N LEU A 149 24.96 3.65 -20.92
CA LEU A 149 25.71 2.40 -21.06
C LEU A 149 25.91 1.97 -22.52
N GLY A 150 24.91 2.13 -23.38
CA GLY A 150 25.05 1.89 -24.82
C GLY A 150 26.10 2.79 -25.48
N LYS A 151 26.12 4.08 -25.08
CA LYS A 151 27.13 5.07 -25.51
C LYS A 151 28.52 4.75 -24.95
N LEU A 152 28.62 4.35 -23.67
CA LEU A 152 29.84 3.84 -23.05
C LEU A 152 30.40 2.64 -23.83
N LEU A 153 29.59 1.59 -24.04
CA LEU A 153 30.04 0.37 -24.73
C LEU A 153 30.46 0.64 -26.17
N ARG A 154 29.85 1.61 -26.87
CA ARG A 154 30.27 1.97 -28.23
C ARG A 154 31.62 2.70 -28.28
N GLN A 155 32.03 3.39 -27.21
CA GLN A 155 33.23 4.25 -27.20
C GLN A 155 34.41 3.65 -26.40
N ASN A 156 34.14 3.05 -25.24
CA ASN A 156 35.15 2.55 -24.31
C ASN A 156 35.82 1.26 -24.82
N LYS A 157 37.14 1.16 -24.64
CA LYS A 157 37.99 0.04 -25.11
C LYS A 157 38.81 -0.62 -23.99
N SER A 158 38.57 -0.22 -22.74
CA SER A 158 39.33 -0.61 -21.55
C SER A 158 38.56 -1.60 -20.66
N ILE A 159 37.25 -1.41 -20.52
CA ILE A 159 36.36 -2.23 -19.69
C ILE A 159 36.26 -3.66 -20.27
N ARG A 160 36.51 -4.64 -19.40
CA ARG A 160 36.47 -6.09 -19.67
C ARG A 160 35.38 -6.81 -18.89
N SER A 161 34.98 -6.26 -17.75
CA SER A 161 33.96 -6.83 -16.86
C SER A 161 32.96 -5.72 -16.50
N LEU A 162 31.67 -5.97 -16.71
CA LEU A 162 30.59 -5.01 -16.42
C LEU A 162 29.49 -5.71 -15.62
N ILE A 163 29.22 -5.21 -14.40
CA ILE A 163 28.22 -5.74 -13.48
C ILE A 163 27.06 -4.77 -13.37
N LEU A 164 25.87 -5.24 -13.74
CA LEU A 164 24.63 -4.47 -13.82
C LEU A 164 23.46 -5.15 -13.07
N GLU A 165 23.74 -6.06 -12.13
CA GLU A 165 22.72 -6.75 -11.32
C GLU A 165 21.70 -5.76 -10.71
N TRP A 166 20.40 -6.10 -10.65
CA TRP A 166 19.35 -5.27 -10.02
C TRP A 166 19.16 -3.85 -10.60
N ASN A 167 19.32 -3.65 -11.91
CA ASN A 167 19.12 -2.34 -12.56
C ASN A 167 17.84 -2.21 -13.40
N SER A 168 16.99 -3.24 -13.46
CA SER A 168 15.69 -3.22 -14.16
C SER A 168 15.76 -2.77 -15.63
N LEU A 169 16.91 -2.98 -16.29
CA LEU A 169 17.16 -2.48 -17.65
C LEU A 169 16.16 -3.01 -18.69
N GLY A 170 15.65 -4.23 -18.48
CA GLY A 170 14.69 -4.90 -19.37
C GLY A 170 13.26 -4.35 -19.35
N VAL A 171 12.93 -3.44 -18.42
CA VAL A 171 11.64 -2.73 -18.39
C VAL A 171 11.59 -1.63 -19.49
N TRP A 172 12.74 -1.16 -19.94
CA TRP A 172 12.88 0.03 -20.80
C TRP A 172 13.34 -0.37 -22.20
N GLU A 173 12.45 -0.97 -23.00
CA GLU A 173 12.81 -1.68 -24.24
C GLU A 173 13.66 -0.85 -25.22
N GLU A 174 13.33 0.43 -25.45
CA GLU A 174 14.11 1.32 -26.30
C GLU A 174 15.53 1.54 -25.76
N GLY A 175 15.66 1.86 -24.47
CA GLY A 175 16.96 2.01 -23.80
C GLY A 175 17.77 0.72 -23.78
N PHE A 176 17.10 -0.44 -23.69
CA PHE A 176 17.74 -1.74 -23.77
C PHE A 176 18.18 -2.11 -25.19
N SER A 177 17.45 -1.71 -26.24
CA SER A 177 17.94 -1.80 -27.63
C SER A 177 19.18 -0.93 -27.82
N PHE A 178 19.19 0.33 -27.34
CA PHE A 178 20.40 1.18 -27.39
C PHE A 178 21.60 0.55 -26.65
N PHE A 179 21.36 -0.07 -25.49
CA PHE A 179 22.37 -0.87 -24.78
C PHE A 179 22.87 -2.04 -25.64
N CYS A 180 21.97 -2.84 -26.23
CA CYS A 180 22.30 -3.98 -27.09
C CYS A 180 23.06 -3.55 -28.36
N GLN A 181 22.69 -2.43 -29.00
CA GLN A 181 23.42 -1.85 -30.12
C GLN A 181 24.83 -1.37 -29.70
N GLY A 182 25.00 -0.87 -28.48
CA GLY A 182 26.30 -0.57 -27.89
C GLY A 182 27.15 -1.82 -27.69
N LEU A 183 26.56 -2.86 -27.09
CA LEU A 183 27.20 -4.16 -26.87
C LEU A 183 27.61 -4.85 -28.17
N GLY A 184 26.76 -4.82 -29.21
CA GLY A 184 27.03 -5.39 -30.52
C GLY A 184 28.13 -4.68 -31.31
N ALA A 185 28.49 -3.45 -30.93
CA ALA A 185 29.63 -2.70 -31.48
C ALA A 185 30.92 -2.85 -30.63
N ASN A 186 30.79 -3.23 -29.36
CA ASN A 186 31.93 -3.39 -28.45
C ASN A 186 32.70 -4.68 -28.75
N ASN A 187 34.03 -4.57 -28.91
CA ASN A 187 34.93 -5.70 -29.14
C ASN A 187 36.00 -5.83 -28.04
N PHE A 188 35.67 -5.42 -26.81
CA PHE A 188 36.58 -5.37 -25.67
C PHE A 188 36.00 -6.03 -24.41
N LEU A 189 34.70 -5.94 -24.17
CA LEU A 189 33.99 -6.50 -23.02
C LEU A 189 34.00 -8.04 -23.08
N GLN A 190 34.46 -8.69 -22.01
CA GLN A 190 34.61 -10.14 -21.93
C GLN A 190 33.56 -10.77 -21.00
N ARG A 191 33.13 -10.05 -19.96
CA ARG A 191 32.15 -10.53 -18.98
C ARG A 191 31.07 -9.47 -18.75
N LEU A 192 29.81 -9.90 -18.82
CA LEU A 192 28.64 -9.06 -18.61
C LEU A 192 27.66 -9.76 -17.66
N ASP A 193 27.29 -9.09 -16.59
CA ASP A 193 26.31 -9.59 -15.61
C ASP A 193 25.06 -8.71 -15.62
N LEU A 194 23.94 -9.32 -16.03
CA LEU A 194 22.61 -8.73 -16.20
C LEU A 194 21.57 -9.45 -15.34
N ARG A 195 21.97 -10.10 -14.24
CA ARG A 195 21.05 -10.75 -13.29
C ARG A 195 20.01 -9.78 -12.72
N ASN A 196 18.78 -10.25 -12.45
CA ASN A 196 17.70 -9.41 -11.89
C ASN A 196 17.48 -8.07 -12.64
N ASN A 197 17.45 -8.08 -13.97
CA ASN A 197 17.20 -6.89 -14.79
C ASN A 197 15.81 -6.85 -15.45
N GLN A 198 14.93 -7.80 -15.15
CA GLN A 198 13.59 -7.92 -15.72
C GLN A 198 13.58 -8.04 -17.27
N ILE A 199 14.65 -8.57 -17.86
CA ILE A 199 14.78 -8.75 -19.32
C ILE A 199 13.70 -9.72 -19.81
N ASN A 200 12.81 -9.22 -20.67
CA ASN A 200 11.73 -9.98 -21.28
C ASN A 200 12.19 -10.71 -22.56
N HIS A 201 11.27 -11.39 -23.23
CA HIS A 201 11.56 -12.13 -24.46
C HIS A 201 11.94 -11.24 -25.66
N HIS A 202 11.43 -10.00 -25.75
CA HIS A 202 11.84 -9.04 -26.78
C HIS A 202 13.29 -8.55 -26.56
N GLY A 203 13.62 -8.13 -25.33
CA GLY A 203 14.99 -7.77 -24.93
C GLY A 203 15.98 -8.92 -25.12
N ALA A 204 15.58 -10.16 -24.85
CA ALA A 204 16.41 -11.33 -25.15
C ALA A 204 16.65 -11.52 -26.67
N GLY A 205 15.70 -11.15 -27.52
CA GLY A 205 15.86 -11.10 -28.97
C GLY A 205 16.87 -10.04 -29.44
N GLU A 206 16.77 -8.82 -28.91
CA GLU A 206 17.74 -7.74 -29.15
C GLU A 206 19.15 -8.11 -28.68
N LEU A 207 19.25 -8.72 -27.50
CA LEU A 207 20.51 -9.22 -26.96
C LEU A 207 21.09 -10.34 -27.83
N ALA A 208 20.27 -11.27 -28.31
CA ALA A 208 20.68 -12.30 -29.27
C ALA A 208 21.20 -11.70 -30.59
N MET A 209 20.59 -10.62 -31.08
CA MET A 209 21.06 -9.90 -32.28
C MET A 209 22.36 -9.12 -32.04
N ALA A 210 22.57 -8.58 -30.84
CA ALA A 210 23.85 -8.00 -30.42
C ALA A 210 24.96 -9.06 -30.33
N LEU A 211 24.66 -10.23 -29.74
CA LEU A 211 25.60 -11.35 -29.59
C LEU A 211 26.03 -11.96 -30.93
N LYS A 212 25.19 -11.94 -31.97
CA LYS A 212 25.59 -12.32 -33.34
C LYS A 212 26.68 -11.40 -33.92
N ARG A 213 26.82 -10.17 -33.44
CA ARG A 213 27.79 -9.16 -33.91
C ARG A 213 29.01 -9.02 -33.00
N ASN A 214 28.84 -9.19 -31.69
CA ASN A 214 29.93 -9.07 -30.72
C ASN A 214 30.93 -10.23 -30.86
N ALA A 215 32.22 -9.92 -31.01
CA ALA A 215 33.31 -10.90 -31.16
C ALA A 215 34.29 -10.90 -29.97
N SER A 216 33.84 -10.55 -28.76
CA SER A 216 34.69 -10.38 -27.57
C SER A 216 34.12 -10.94 -26.26
N LEU A 217 32.78 -10.99 -26.13
CA LEU A 217 32.11 -11.48 -24.95
C LEU A 217 32.31 -13.00 -24.81
N GLN A 218 32.69 -13.42 -23.60
CA GLN A 218 32.98 -14.80 -23.23
C GLN A 218 32.05 -15.31 -22.13
N GLU A 219 31.58 -14.42 -21.25
CA GLU A 219 30.73 -14.75 -20.10
C GLU A 219 29.54 -13.79 -20.05
N LEU A 220 28.33 -14.33 -20.02
CA LEU A 220 27.09 -13.58 -19.92
C LEU A 220 26.18 -14.21 -18.86
N ASP A 221 25.88 -13.46 -17.81
CA ASP A 221 24.98 -13.88 -16.74
C ASP A 221 23.62 -13.21 -16.90
N LEU A 222 22.57 -14.01 -17.10
CA LEU A 222 21.18 -13.58 -17.29
C LEU A 222 20.25 -14.17 -16.23
N ARG A 223 20.76 -14.75 -15.15
CA ARG A 223 19.91 -15.43 -14.16
C ARG A 223 18.88 -14.50 -13.53
N TRP A 224 17.69 -15.04 -13.25
CA TRP A 224 16.57 -14.28 -12.67
C TRP A 224 16.13 -13.11 -13.57
N ASN A 225 15.79 -13.40 -14.82
CA ASN A 225 15.09 -12.50 -15.74
C ASN A 225 13.82 -13.20 -16.27
N ASN A 226 13.07 -12.60 -17.21
CA ASN A 226 11.80 -13.11 -17.73
C ASN A 226 11.88 -13.47 -19.22
N ILE A 227 12.96 -14.14 -19.60
CA ILE A 227 13.35 -14.42 -21.00
C ILE A 227 12.37 -15.38 -21.70
N GLY A 228 11.88 -16.40 -20.99
CA GLY A 228 10.88 -17.35 -21.49
C GLY A 228 11.31 -18.19 -22.71
N LEU A 229 10.37 -18.99 -23.23
CA LEU A 229 10.55 -19.87 -24.39
C LEU A 229 11.12 -19.15 -25.62
N LEU A 230 10.53 -18.01 -26.00
CA LEU A 230 10.88 -17.28 -27.23
C LEU A 230 12.28 -16.66 -27.13
N GLY A 231 12.60 -16.01 -26.01
CA GLY A 231 13.91 -15.42 -25.77
C GLY A 231 15.01 -16.48 -25.66
N GLY A 232 14.72 -17.61 -25.01
CA GLY A 232 15.64 -18.75 -24.94
C GLY A 232 15.97 -19.32 -26.32
N ARG A 233 14.96 -19.45 -27.20
CA ARG A 233 15.15 -19.90 -28.59
C ARG A 233 15.91 -18.87 -29.43
N ALA A 234 15.71 -17.57 -29.19
CA ALA A 234 16.49 -16.52 -29.84
C ALA A 234 17.98 -16.57 -29.46
N LEU A 235 18.28 -16.77 -28.17
CA LEU A 235 19.65 -16.93 -27.67
C LEU A 235 20.31 -18.22 -28.21
N LEU A 236 19.62 -19.35 -28.21
CA LEU A 236 20.09 -20.58 -28.85
C LEU A 236 20.45 -20.34 -30.34
N ASN A 237 19.58 -19.64 -31.07
CA ASN A 237 19.83 -19.25 -32.45
C ASN A 237 20.99 -18.26 -32.65
N CYS A 238 21.41 -17.48 -31.63
CA CYS A 238 22.63 -16.66 -31.73
C CYS A 238 23.90 -17.45 -31.46
N LEU A 239 23.89 -18.47 -30.58
CA LEU A 239 25.07 -19.28 -30.26
C LEU A 239 25.62 -20.07 -31.46
N HIS A 240 24.77 -20.41 -32.42
CA HIS A 240 25.18 -21.01 -33.71
C HIS A 240 26.04 -20.07 -34.57
N SER A 241 25.92 -18.74 -34.38
CA SER A 241 26.67 -17.72 -35.12
C SER A 241 27.80 -17.08 -34.29
N ASN A 242 27.56 -16.84 -33.00
CA ASN A 242 28.58 -16.34 -32.07
C ASN A 242 29.63 -17.43 -31.82
N LYS A 243 30.91 -17.04 -31.83
CA LYS A 243 32.05 -17.97 -31.74
C LYS A 243 32.94 -17.75 -30.51
N THR A 244 32.50 -16.91 -29.57
CA THR A 244 33.32 -16.38 -28.47
C THR A 244 32.73 -16.63 -27.08
N LEU A 245 31.42 -16.76 -26.97
CA LEU A 245 30.74 -17.01 -25.70
C LEU A 245 30.99 -18.44 -25.21
N LYS A 246 31.35 -18.56 -23.93
CA LYS A 246 31.73 -19.80 -23.23
C LYS A 246 30.78 -20.13 -22.08
N ARG A 247 30.22 -19.11 -21.44
CA ARG A 247 29.25 -19.24 -20.35
C ARG A 247 28.06 -18.35 -20.62
N LEU A 248 26.86 -18.93 -20.61
CA LEU A 248 25.58 -18.25 -20.67
C LEU A 248 24.68 -18.79 -19.56
N GLU A 249 24.57 -18.05 -18.45
CA GLU A 249 23.83 -18.51 -17.28
C GLU A 249 22.35 -18.10 -17.39
N LEU A 250 21.45 -19.09 -17.51
CA LEU A 250 20.01 -18.89 -17.76
C LEU A 250 19.09 -19.40 -16.62
N ALA A 251 19.62 -19.84 -15.48
CA ALA A 251 18.80 -20.28 -14.35
C ALA A 251 17.77 -19.21 -13.91
N GLY A 252 16.55 -19.63 -13.58
CA GLY A 252 15.47 -18.73 -13.13
C GLY A 252 14.83 -17.86 -14.22
N ASN A 253 14.82 -18.29 -15.48
CA ASN A 253 14.29 -17.52 -16.63
C ASN A 253 13.00 -18.04 -17.29
N ASN A 254 12.38 -19.09 -16.73
CA ASN A 254 11.26 -19.81 -17.35
C ASN A 254 11.55 -20.30 -18.79
N VAL A 255 12.80 -20.70 -19.05
CA VAL A 255 13.24 -21.34 -20.30
C VAL A 255 13.11 -22.86 -20.13
N PRO A 256 12.48 -23.60 -21.06
CA PRO A 256 12.35 -25.06 -20.96
C PRO A 256 13.70 -25.80 -20.93
N SER A 257 13.73 -26.93 -20.22
CA SER A 257 14.93 -27.76 -20.01
C SER A 257 15.68 -28.11 -21.29
N ASP A 258 14.96 -28.29 -22.38
CA ASP A 258 15.55 -28.83 -23.62
C ASP A 258 16.21 -27.73 -24.46
N ILE A 259 15.77 -26.47 -24.29
CA ILE A 259 16.51 -25.31 -24.79
C ILE A 259 17.75 -25.05 -23.91
N LEU A 260 17.66 -25.24 -22.59
CA LEU A 260 18.81 -25.11 -21.70
C LEU A 260 19.92 -26.13 -22.06
N LYS A 261 19.58 -27.41 -22.23
CA LYS A 261 20.51 -28.45 -22.70
C LYS A 261 21.11 -28.14 -24.07
N ALA A 262 20.30 -27.62 -25.01
CA ALA A 262 20.78 -27.23 -26.34
C ALA A 262 21.70 -26.00 -26.29
N VAL A 263 21.48 -25.07 -25.35
CA VAL A 263 22.37 -23.94 -25.07
C VAL A 263 23.69 -24.45 -24.49
N GLU A 264 23.65 -25.34 -23.49
CA GLU A 264 24.84 -25.98 -22.90
C GLU A 264 25.69 -26.67 -23.98
N GLN A 265 25.07 -27.54 -24.79
CA GLN A 265 25.75 -28.22 -25.91
C GLN A 265 26.36 -27.23 -26.93
N ALA A 266 25.71 -26.09 -27.20
CA ALA A 266 26.24 -25.07 -28.11
C ALA A 266 27.40 -24.26 -27.51
N LEU A 267 27.43 -24.08 -26.18
CA LEU A 267 28.58 -23.51 -25.46
C LEU A 267 29.77 -24.47 -25.46
N ASP A 268 29.53 -25.75 -25.19
CA ASP A 268 30.57 -26.80 -25.21
C ASP A 268 31.24 -26.86 -26.60
N HIS A 269 30.47 -26.91 -27.69
CA HIS A 269 31.00 -26.84 -29.06
C HIS A 269 31.81 -25.56 -29.34
N ASN A 270 31.44 -24.43 -28.74
CA ASN A 270 32.19 -23.16 -28.87
C ASN A 270 33.49 -23.18 -28.06
N GLN A 271 33.49 -23.78 -26.87
CA GLN A 271 34.64 -23.98 -26.01
C GLN A 271 35.63 -24.98 -26.63
N ASP A 272 35.16 -26.14 -27.08
CA ASP A 272 35.96 -27.17 -27.76
C ASP A 272 36.62 -26.62 -29.03
N ARG A 273 35.87 -25.94 -29.89
CA ARG A 273 36.46 -25.29 -31.08
C ARG A 273 37.53 -24.27 -30.68
N GLN A 274 37.41 -23.58 -29.54
CA GLN A 274 38.45 -22.66 -29.08
C GLN A 274 39.68 -23.38 -28.50
N THR A 275 39.53 -24.54 -27.84
CA THR A 275 40.69 -25.37 -27.45
C THR A 275 41.45 -25.88 -28.68
N ILE A 276 40.74 -26.42 -29.68
CA ILE A 276 41.31 -26.88 -30.95
C ILE A 276 42.01 -25.72 -31.70
N LEU A 277 41.42 -24.51 -31.71
CA LEU A 277 42.06 -23.33 -32.29
C LEU A 277 43.32 -22.90 -31.53
N SER A 278 43.32 -23.00 -30.19
CA SER A 278 44.52 -22.70 -29.40
C SER A 278 45.62 -23.75 -29.60
N GLU A 279 45.27 -25.03 -29.64
CA GLU A 279 46.21 -26.12 -29.93
C GLU A 279 46.81 -26.02 -31.33
N THR A 280 46.01 -25.71 -32.35
CA THR A 280 46.51 -25.55 -33.73
C THR A 280 47.38 -24.30 -33.87
N GLN A 281 47.06 -23.20 -33.19
CA GLN A 281 47.95 -22.03 -33.10
C GLN A 281 49.26 -22.34 -32.36
N ASN A 282 49.21 -23.10 -31.25
CA ASN A 282 50.41 -23.51 -30.52
C ASN A 282 51.29 -24.44 -31.37
N ARG A 283 50.71 -25.45 -32.03
CA ARG A 283 51.42 -26.32 -33.00
C ARG A 283 52.03 -25.52 -34.15
N ALA A 284 51.29 -24.59 -34.74
CA ALA A 284 51.79 -23.72 -35.81
C ALA A 284 52.93 -22.79 -35.34
N CYS A 285 52.88 -22.30 -34.10
CA CYS A 285 53.96 -21.51 -33.50
C CYS A 285 55.23 -22.34 -33.27
N MET A 286 55.08 -23.59 -32.80
CA MET A 286 56.21 -24.52 -32.65
C MET A 286 56.85 -24.86 -34.00
N LEU A 287 56.05 -25.28 -34.98
CA LEU A 287 56.51 -25.54 -36.36
C LEU A 287 57.20 -24.32 -36.98
N SER A 288 56.69 -23.10 -36.73
CA SER A 288 57.31 -21.87 -37.23
C SER A 288 58.69 -21.61 -36.61
N LYS A 289 58.92 -21.99 -35.35
CA LYS A 289 60.24 -21.92 -34.69
C LYS A 289 61.17 -23.01 -35.20
N GLU A 290 60.69 -24.23 -35.39
CA GLU A 290 61.47 -25.35 -35.94
C GLU A 290 61.94 -25.04 -37.37
N ILE A 291 61.05 -24.51 -38.22
CA ILE A 291 61.39 -24.06 -39.58
C ILE A 291 62.42 -22.92 -39.56
N LEU A 292 62.32 -21.98 -38.61
CA LEU A 292 63.32 -20.90 -38.46
C LEU A 292 64.68 -21.46 -38.05
N ASN A 293 64.73 -22.32 -37.02
CA ASN A 293 65.96 -22.96 -36.56
C ASN A 293 66.63 -23.78 -37.68
N LEU A 294 65.86 -24.62 -38.39
CA LEU A 294 66.37 -25.41 -39.52
C LEU A 294 66.88 -24.53 -40.67
N LYS A 295 66.26 -23.35 -40.88
CA LYS A 295 66.73 -22.38 -41.88
C LYS A 295 68.05 -21.73 -41.48
N ASP A 296 68.22 -21.39 -40.20
CA ASP A 296 69.46 -20.82 -39.67
C ASP A 296 70.60 -21.86 -39.60
N GLU A 297 70.28 -23.13 -39.32
CA GLU A 297 71.23 -24.24 -39.47
C GLU A 297 71.64 -24.47 -40.93
N LYS A 298 70.71 -24.36 -41.88
CA LYS A 298 71.00 -24.56 -43.32
C LYS A 298 71.75 -23.41 -43.94
N THR A 299 71.50 -22.15 -43.55
CA THR A 299 72.36 -21.02 -43.98
C THR A 299 73.75 -21.13 -43.40
N LYS A 300 73.90 -21.61 -42.15
CA LYS A 300 75.22 -21.88 -41.56
C LYS A 300 75.96 -23.00 -42.30
N GLN A 301 75.33 -24.14 -42.57
CA GLN A 301 75.92 -25.22 -43.38
C GLN A 301 76.32 -24.75 -44.80
N PHE A 302 75.57 -23.82 -45.39
CA PHE A 302 75.90 -23.25 -46.70
C PHE A 302 77.09 -22.28 -46.65
N LEU A 303 77.21 -21.50 -45.56
CA LEU A 303 78.40 -20.68 -45.28
C LEU A 303 79.64 -21.56 -45.06
N ASP A 304 79.56 -22.56 -44.18
CA ASP A 304 80.66 -23.50 -43.90
C ASP A 304 81.13 -24.21 -45.19
N LEU A 305 80.20 -24.59 -46.08
CA LEU A 305 80.52 -25.17 -47.39
C LEU A 305 81.21 -24.17 -48.34
N MET A 306 80.73 -22.93 -48.42
CA MET A 306 81.36 -21.87 -49.22
C MET A 306 82.81 -21.63 -48.77
N ASP A 307 83.01 -21.56 -47.45
CA ASP A 307 84.32 -21.44 -46.79
C ASP A 307 85.28 -22.60 -47.13
N THR A 308 84.77 -23.81 -47.45
CA THR A 308 85.62 -24.93 -47.93
C THR A 308 85.91 -24.87 -49.43
N ILE A 309 84.99 -24.37 -50.25
CA ILE A 309 85.18 -24.23 -51.71
C ILE A 309 86.24 -23.19 -52.02
N ASP A 310 86.24 -22.05 -51.31
CA ASP A 310 87.24 -21.01 -51.53
C ASP A 310 88.65 -21.43 -51.05
N LYS A 311 88.75 -22.24 -49.98
CA LYS A 311 90.01 -22.88 -49.56
C LYS A 311 90.57 -23.81 -50.65
N GLN A 312 89.73 -24.66 -51.26
CA GLN A 312 90.15 -25.51 -52.37
C GLN A 312 90.61 -24.70 -53.60
N ARG A 313 90.00 -23.54 -53.86
CA ARG A 313 90.44 -22.63 -54.94
C ARG A 313 91.82 -22.03 -54.66
N GLU A 314 92.13 -21.68 -53.42
CA GLU A 314 93.48 -21.24 -53.03
C GLU A 314 94.55 -22.33 -53.11
N GLU A 315 94.19 -23.60 -52.92
CA GLU A 315 95.12 -24.73 -53.09
C GLU A 315 95.40 -25.01 -54.57
N ILE A 316 94.37 -25.07 -55.41
CA ILE A 316 94.50 -25.24 -56.86
C ILE A 316 95.36 -24.11 -57.47
N ALA A 317 95.21 -22.87 -56.99
CA ALA A 317 96.02 -21.74 -57.45
C ALA A 317 97.53 -21.86 -57.12
N ARG A 318 97.93 -22.68 -56.14
CA ARG A 318 99.34 -22.91 -55.79
C ARG A 318 100.02 -23.99 -56.64
N SER A 319 99.26 -24.93 -57.22
CA SER A 319 99.82 -26.06 -57.98
C SER A 319 100.22 -25.75 -59.43
N GLY A 320 99.95 -24.53 -59.92
CA GLY A 320 99.93 -24.21 -61.36
C GLY A 320 101.20 -23.62 -61.98
N ARG A 321 102.40 -23.76 -61.39
CA ARG A 321 103.65 -23.21 -61.96
C ARG A 321 104.90 -24.04 -61.63
N LEU A 322 105.45 -24.75 -62.62
CA LEU A 322 106.88 -25.14 -62.73
C LEU A 322 107.15 -25.80 -64.11
N GLN A 323 108.39 -25.67 -64.61
CA GLN A 323 108.92 -26.20 -65.90
C GLN A 323 108.36 -25.50 -67.17
N MET A 324 109.11 -24.84 -68.08
CA MET A 324 110.53 -24.87 -68.55
C MET A 324 110.90 -26.03 -69.50
N THR A 325 111.68 -25.89 -70.60
CA THR A 325 111.83 -24.91 -71.72
C THR A 325 113.01 -25.34 -72.62
N GLU A 326 113.23 -24.68 -73.78
CA GLU A 326 114.50 -24.70 -74.59
C GLU A 326 114.88 -26.05 -75.28
N ALA A 327 115.62 -26.11 -76.41
CA ALA A 327 116.03 -25.11 -77.40
C ALA A 327 116.44 -25.76 -78.77
N ALA A 328 116.63 -24.92 -79.81
CA ALA A 328 117.70 -24.87 -80.84
C ALA A 328 118.49 -26.14 -81.32
N LEU A 329 119.10 -26.22 -82.52
CA LEU A 329 119.04 -25.54 -83.85
C LEU A 329 120.11 -26.26 -84.76
N ALA A 330 120.24 -25.88 -86.04
CA ALA A 330 121.37 -26.12 -86.96
C ALA A 330 121.47 -27.56 -87.56
N LEU A 331 121.54 -27.78 -88.88
CA LEU A 331 122.40 -27.22 -89.97
C LEU A 331 123.84 -27.78 -89.94
N SER A 332 124.56 -27.96 -91.06
CA SER A 332 124.22 -28.22 -92.47
C SER A 332 125.53 -28.32 -93.27
N GLU A 333 125.56 -29.08 -94.37
CA GLU A 333 126.61 -28.96 -95.42
C GLU A 333 128.05 -29.33 -94.93
N GLN A 334 129.09 -29.45 -95.76
CA GLN A 334 129.21 -29.10 -97.17
C GLN A 334 129.92 -30.18 -98.02
N LYS A 335 129.54 -30.20 -99.30
CA LYS A 335 129.99 -31.14 -100.33
C LYS A 335 131.41 -30.85 -100.83
N VAL A 336 132.11 -31.94 -101.17
CA VAL A 336 132.92 -32.13 -102.39
C VAL A 336 133.90 -31.01 -102.79
N HIS A 337 135.20 -31.28 -102.61
CA HIS A 337 136.26 -30.72 -103.45
C HIS A 337 137.47 -31.69 -103.51
N ASN A 338 137.99 -32.11 -104.67
CA ASN A 338 137.34 -32.22 -105.97
C ASN A 338 137.99 -33.37 -106.77
N LEU A 339 137.17 -34.31 -107.23
CA LEU A 339 136.92 -34.56 -108.65
C LEU A 339 138.13 -34.68 -109.62
N GLY A 340 139.30 -35.13 -109.16
CA GLY A 340 140.37 -35.68 -110.01
C GLY A 340 140.10 -37.13 -110.41
N GLU A 341 139.59 -37.94 -109.47
CA GLU A 341 139.15 -39.33 -109.71
C GLU A 341 137.82 -39.42 -110.48
N LEU A 342 137.27 -38.28 -110.93
CA LEU A 342 135.95 -38.14 -111.56
C LEU A 342 135.73 -39.09 -112.74
N LEU A 343 136.77 -39.49 -113.50
CA LEU A 343 136.61 -40.34 -114.69
C LEU A 343 136.53 -41.85 -114.42
N SER A 344 137.04 -42.33 -113.29
CA SER A 344 136.75 -43.68 -112.78
C SER A 344 135.51 -43.64 -111.89
N ALA A 345 135.40 -42.61 -111.04
CA ALA A 345 134.24 -42.35 -110.21
C ALA A 345 132.96 -42.30 -111.05
N MET A 346 132.86 -41.50 -112.13
CA MET A 346 131.64 -41.41 -112.96
C MET A 346 131.10 -42.75 -113.48
N LYS A 347 131.95 -43.78 -113.70
CA LYS A 347 131.48 -45.12 -114.09
C LYS A 347 130.97 -45.93 -112.90
N GLN A 348 131.66 -45.87 -111.77
CA GLN A 348 131.22 -46.51 -110.52
C GLN A 348 129.99 -45.79 -109.92
N GLU A 349 129.96 -44.47 -110.00
CA GLU A 349 128.87 -43.58 -109.60
C GLU A 349 127.68 -43.70 -110.54
N GLN A 350 127.84 -43.89 -111.86
CA GLN A 350 126.66 -44.13 -112.70
C GLN A 350 126.01 -45.50 -112.39
N ALA A 351 126.78 -46.52 -112.00
CA ALA A 351 126.23 -47.76 -111.44
C ALA A 351 125.59 -47.52 -110.06
N ASN A 352 126.30 -46.91 -109.12
CA ASN A 352 125.81 -46.61 -107.77
C ASN A 352 124.62 -45.62 -107.76
N MET A 353 124.48 -44.76 -108.77
CA MET A 353 123.34 -43.84 -108.98
C MET A 353 122.15 -44.59 -109.56
N VAL A 354 122.36 -45.57 -110.44
CA VAL A 354 121.27 -46.47 -110.87
C VAL A 354 120.79 -47.31 -109.68
N GLU A 355 121.69 -47.85 -108.85
CA GLU A 355 121.31 -48.57 -107.63
C GLU A 355 120.66 -47.66 -106.58
N ARG A 356 121.21 -46.46 -106.33
CA ARG A 356 120.60 -45.48 -105.40
C ARG A 356 119.26 -44.99 -105.90
N HIS A 357 119.12 -44.59 -107.16
CA HIS A 357 117.81 -44.19 -107.70
C HIS A 357 116.82 -45.36 -107.75
N PHE A 358 117.28 -46.60 -107.93
CA PHE A 358 116.41 -47.78 -107.80
C PHE A 358 115.96 -47.99 -106.35
N ALA A 359 116.86 -47.84 -105.37
CA ALA A 359 116.56 -47.93 -103.94
C ALA A 359 115.68 -46.77 -103.45
N GLU A 360 115.95 -45.53 -103.88
CA GLU A 360 115.13 -44.34 -103.64
C GLU A 360 113.75 -44.49 -104.27
N LEU A 361 113.66 -45.03 -105.51
CA LEU A 361 112.38 -45.29 -106.17
C LEU A 361 111.61 -46.44 -105.49
N GLN A 362 112.29 -47.45 -104.94
CA GLN A 362 111.65 -48.47 -104.09
C GLN A 362 111.20 -47.88 -102.76
N GLN A 363 112.01 -47.07 -102.08
CA GLN A 363 111.64 -46.41 -100.83
C GLN A 363 110.48 -45.43 -101.02
N GLN A 364 110.48 -44.63 -102.09
CA GLN A 364 109.36 -43.73 -102.41
C GLN A 364 108.08 -44.51 -102.75
N LYS A 365 108.18 -45.68 -103.40
CA LYS A 365 107.04 -46.59 -103.59
C LYS A 365 106.55 -47.21 -102.29
N GLN A 366 107.46 -47.61 -101.41
CA GLN A 366 107.13 -48.19 -100.09
C GLN A 366 106.49 -47.14 -99.18
N GLU A 367 107.08 -45.96 -99.06
CA GLU A 367 106.50 -44.82 -98.34
C GLU A 367 105.18 -44.36 -98.96
N GLY A 368 105.04 -44.42 -100.29
CA GLY A 368 103.78 -44.20 -100.99
C GLY A 368 102.70 -45.18 -100.53
N ALA A 369 102.99 -46.49 -100.61
CA ALA A 369 102.10 -47.54 -100.15
C ALA A 369 101.78 -47.46 -98.65
N ASP A 370 102.74 -47.07 -97.81
CA ASP A 370 102.53 -46.87 -96.37
C ASP A 370 101.67 -45.64 -96.05
N ARG A 371 101.74 -44.58 -96.88
CA ARG A 371 100.88 -43.39 -96.79
C ARG A 371 99.47 -43.70 -97.30
N GLU A 372 99.33 -44.35 -98.45
CA GLU A 372 98.05 -44.84 -98.97
C GLU A 372 97.38 -45.83 -98.00
N GLY A 373 98.15 -46.76 -97.45
CA GLY A 373 97.69 -47.72 -96.45
C GLY A 373 97.35 -47.10 -95.09
N LYS A 374 97.82 -45.88 -94.77
CA LYS A 374 97.31 -45.09 -93.64
C LYS A 374 96.00 -44.39 -94.01
N LEU A 375 96.00 -43.64 -95.11
CA LEU A 375 94.82 -42.92 -95.61
C LEU A 375 93.61 -43.85 -95.82
N PHE A 376 93.81 -45.07 -96.31
CA PHE A 376 92.75 -46.06 -96.47
C PHE A 376 92.16 -46.52 -95.12
N ARG A 377 92.99 -46.71 -94.09
CA ARG A 377 92.53 -47.04 -92.73
C ARG A 377 91.78 -45.87 -92.09
N ASP A 378 92.31 -44.65 -92.21
CA ASP A 378 91.68 -43.45 -91.69
C ASP A 378 90.32 -43.16 -92.37
N LEU A 379 90.24 -43.41 -93.68
CA LEU A 379 89.02 -43.27 -94.48
C LEU A 379 88.00 -44.37 -94.15
N SER A 380 88.46 -45.62 -93.92
CA SER A 380 87.61 -46.72 -93.41
C SER A 380 87.02 -46.38 -92.05
N ALA A 381 87.84 -45.97 -91.08
CA ALA A 381 87.38 -45.57 -89.75
C ALA A 381 86.43 -44.36 -89.79
N CYS A 382 86.68 -43.39 -90.68
CA CYS A 382 85.76 -42.28 -90.92
C CYS A 382 84.42 -42.75 -91.53
N SER A 383 84.42 -43.77 -92.39
CA SER A 383 83.21 -44.34 -92.97
C SER A 383 82.36 -45.10 -91.94
N GLU A 384 82.99 -45.88 -91.07
CA GLU A 384 82.34 -46.59 -89.96
C GLU A 384 81.72 -45.61 -88.96
N LYS A 385 82.46 -44.54 -88.62
CA LYS A 385 81.95 -43.47 -87.76
C LYS A 385 80.78 -42.71 -88.38
N ASN A 386 80.80 -42.49 -89.69
CA ASN A 386 79.65 -41.91 -90.41
C ASN A 386 78.43 -42.85 -90.41
N LEU A 387 78.62 -44.16 -90.55
CA LEU A 387 77.53 -45.15 -90.48
C LEU A 387 76.91 -45.19 -89.07
N LEU A 388 77.74 -45.21 -88.02
CA LEU A 388 77.29 -45.12 -86.63
C LEU A 388 76.48 -43.85 -86.35
N LEU A 389 76.96 -42.68 -86.82
CA LEU A 389 76.25 -41.41 -86.64
C LEU A 389 74.91 -41.38 -87.42
N ARG A 390 74.84 -41.95 -88.62
CA ARG A 390 73.58 -42.08 -89.38
C ARG A 390 72.58 -42.96 -88.63
N ASN A 391 73.01 -44.12 -88.13
CA ASN A 391 72.15 -45.01 -87.34
C ASN A 391 71.61 -44.32 -86.07
N GLN A 392 72.43 -43.49 -85.41
CA GLN A 392 72.01 -42.70 -84.25
C GLN A 392 71.00 -41.60 -84.63
N VAL A 393 71.16 -40.93 -85.77
CA VAL A 393 70.18 -39.96 -86.29
C VAL A 393 68.86 -40.66 -86.61
N ASP A 394 68.89 -41.79 -87.32
CA ASP A 394 67.71 -42.60 -87.63
C ASP A 394 66.94 -43.05 -86.38
N GLU A 395 67.66 -43.43 -85.32
CA GLU A 395 67.06 -43.74 -84.02
C GLU A 395 66.42 -42.52 -83.35
N LEU A 396 67.09 -41.38 -83.36
CA LEU A 396 66.59 -40.14 -82.76
C LEU A 396 65.37 -39.62 -83.52
N GLU A 397 65.35 -39.70 -84.85
CA GLU A 397 64.16 -39.38 -85.66
C GLU A 397 62.96 -40.28 -85.32
N LYS A 398 63.18 -41.59 -85.17
CA LYS A 398 62.13 -42.53 -84.76
C LYS A 398 61.61 -42.19 -83.36
N LYS A 399 62.49 -41.88 -82.41
CA LYS A 399 62.14 -41.44 -81.05
C LYS A 399 61.34 -40.13 -81.05
N CYS A 400 61.76 -39.14 -81.85
CA CYS A 400 61.04 -37.87 -82.02
C CYS A 400 59.64 -38.07 -82.63
N LYS A 401 59.49 -38.91 -83.66
CA LYS A 401 58.18 -39.24 -84.26
C LYS A 401 57.23 -39.86 -83.23
N VAL A 402 57.68 -40.89 -82.50
CA VAL A 402 56.89 -41.52 -81.42
C VAL A 402 56.48 -40.53 -80.33
N GLN A 403 57.37 -39.61 -79.92
CA GLN A 403 57.03 -38.56 -78.95
C GLN A 403 56.05 -37.52 -79.52
N GLN A 404 56.14 -37.20 -80.82
CA GLN A 404 55.23 -36.29 -81.51
C GLN A 404 53.82 -36.88 -81.61
N ASP A 405 53.70 -38.19 -81.89
CA ASP A 405 52.43 -38.92 -81.91
C ASP A 405 51.80 -39.00 -80.51
N GLN A 406 52.61 -39.31 -79.48
CA GLN A 406 52.17 -39.29 -78.08
C GLN A 406 51.68 -37.90 -77.63
N LEU A 407 52.38 -36.82 -78.04
CA LEU A 407 51.96 -35.45 -77.78
C LEU A 407 50.70 -35.05 -78.56
N PHE A 408 50.43 -35.65 -79.72
CA PHE A 408 49.17 -35.45 -80.45
C PHE A 408 48.01 -36.12 -79.72
N GLN A 409 48.16 -37.40 -79.33
CA GLN A 409 47.15 -38.15 -78.60
C GLN A 409 46.79 -37.46 -77.26
N LEU A 410 47.81 -37.09 -76.45
CA LEU A 410 47.60 -36.39 -75.18
C LEU A 410 46.88 -35.03 -75.36
N LYS A 411 47.10 -34.32 -76.46
CA LYS A 411 46.35 -33.08 -76.78
C LYS A 411 44.89 -33.38 -77.12
N GLN A 412 44.64 -34.44 -77.90
CA GLN A 412 43.28 -34.84 -78.27
C GLN A 412 42.48 -35.28 -77.02
N ASP A 413 43.07 -36.11 -76.16
CA ASP A 413 42.47 -36.57 -74.91
C ASP A 413 42.21 -35.40 -73.93
N LEU A 414 43.14 -34.42 -73.87
CA LEU A 414 42.95 -33.19 -73.11
C LEU A 414 41.79 -32.34 -73.65
N THR A 415 41.63 -32.23 -74.99
CA THR A 415 40.49 -31.51 -75.56
C THR A 415 39.16 -32.23 -75.32
N ASN A 416 39.13 -33.56 -75.39
CA ASN A 416 37.94 -34.38 -75.13
C ASN A 416 37.49 -34.25 -73.66
N THR A 417 38.41 -34.46 -72.72
CA THR A 417 38.12 -34.31 -71.27
C THR A 417 37.71 -32.88 -70.91
N THR A 418 38.31 -31.86 -71.55
CA THR A 418 37.90 -30.45 -71.37
C THR A 418 36.47 -30.19 -71.89
N ALA A 419 36.07 -30.82 -72.99
CA ALA A 419 34.70 -30.72 -73.52
C ALA A 419 33.69 -31.45 -72.60
N GLU A 420 34.02 -32.65 -72.13
CA GLU A 420 33.19 -33.38 -71.16
C GLU A 420 32.99 -32.62 -69.85
N LEU A 421 34.06 -32.05 -69.28
CA LEU A 421 33.97 -31.28 -68.04
C LEU A 421 33.11 -30.02 -68.20
N LYS A 422 33.19 -29.34 -69.36
CA LYS A 422 32.29 -28.22 -69.70
C LYS A 422 30.83 -28.67 -69.80
N LEU A 423 30.55 -29.79 -70.47
CA LEU A 423 29.19 -30.32 -70.58
C LEU A 423 28.61 -30.71 -69.20
N ARG A 424 29.41 -31.37 -68.36
CA ARG A 424 29.01 -31.72 -66.98
C ARG A 424 28.79 -30.48 -66.10
N ALA A 425 29.55 -29.40 -66.31
CA ALA A 425 29.34 -28.12 -65.61
C ALA A 425 27.98 -27.49 -65.99
N VAL A 426 27.68 -27.35 -67.29
CA VAL A 426 26.39 -26.83 -67.76
C VAL A 426 25.22 -27.67 -67.23
N GLN A 427 25.31 -28.99 -67.29
CA GLN A 427 24.29 -29.90 -66.74
C GLN A 427 24.12 -29.78 -65.22
N ALA A 428 25.14 -29.35 -64.47
CA ALA A 428 25.04 -29.07 -63.05
C ALA A 428 24.41 -27.71 -62.76
N GLU A 429 24.71 -26.69 -63.57
CA GLU A 429 24.09 -25.36 -63.51
C GLU A 429 22.59 -25.42 -63.83
N GLU A 430 22.19 -26.14 -64.88
CA GLU A 430 20.78 -26.38 -65.23
C GLU A 430 19.99 -27.06 -64.10
N ARG A 431 20.58 -28.08 -63.44
CA ARG A 431 19.98 -28.76 -62.28
C ARG A 431 19.83 -27.81 -61.09
N LEU A 432 20.86 -27.04 -60.79
CA LEU A 432 20.84 -26.04 -59.71
C LEU A 432 19.79 -24.96 -59.99
N GLU A 433 19.59 -24.54 -61.25
CA GLU A 433 18.57 -23.56 -61.59
C GLU A 433 17.15 -24.14 -61.54
N MET A 434 16.97 -25.40 -61.94
CA MET A 434 15.72 -26.14 -61.75
C MET A 434 15.33 -26.25 -60.26
N GLU A 435 16.28 -26.55 -59.37
CA GLU A 435 16.01 -26.56 -57.93
C GLU A 435 15.75 -25.17 -57.35
N LYS A 436 16.49 -24.13 -57.77
CA LYS A 436 16.21 -22.73 -57.39
C LYS A 436 14.77 -22.33 -57.76
N ARG A 437 14.31 -22.70 -58.96
CA ARG A 437 12.92 -22.43 -59.41
C ARG A 437 11.89 -23.17 -58.55
N ARG A 438 12.11 -24.45 -58.23
CA ARG A 438 11.25 -25.23 -57.32
C ARG A 438 11.19 -24.65 -55.91
N LEU A 439 12.34 -24.30 -55.33
CA LEU A 439 12.43 -23.71 -53.99
C LEU A 439 11.77 -22.32 -53.94
N LYS A 440 11.93 -21.50 -54.99
CA LYS A 440 11.24 -20.22 -55.11
C LYS A 440 9.71 -20.41 -55.16
N GLN A 441 9.22 -21.33 -55.99
CA GLN A 441 7.79 -21.61 -56.07
C GLN A 441 7.23 -22.14 -54.74
N SER A 442 7.94 -23.05 -54.06
CA SER A 442 7.56 -23.54 -52.73
C SER A 442 7.59 -22.47 -51.64
N LEU A 443 8.37 -21.39 -51.80
CA LEU A 443 8.32 -20.21 -50.92
C LEU A 443 7.09 -19.35 -51.25
N GLU A 444 6.81 -19.09 -52.52
CA GLU A 444 5.64 -18.33 -52.97
C GLU A 444 4.32 -19.01 -52.55
N ASP A 445 4.26 -20.35 -52.62
CA ASP A 445 3.13 -21.14 -52.12
C ASP A 445 2.98 -21.04 -50.58
N MET A 446 4.10 -21.09 -49.84
CA MET A 446 4.11 -20.95 -48.38
C MET A 446 3.72 -19.52 -47.93
N GLU A 447 4.16 -18.50 -48.67
CA GLU A 447 3.77 -17.11 -48.44
C GLU A 447 2.28 -16.89 -48.76
N SER A 448 1.76 -17.51 -49.83
CA SER A 448 0.33 -17.49 -50.14
C SER A 448 -0.53 -18.17 -49.05
N LEU A 449 -0.04 -19.28 -48.48
CA LEU A 449 -0.70 -19.95 -47.35
C LEU A 449 -0.70 -19.06 -46.09
N ARG A 450 0.46 -18.50 -45.72
CA ARG A 450 0.57 -17.60 -44.57
C ARG A 450 -0.29 -16.34 -44.71
N LEU A 451 -0.39 -15.79 -45.92
CA LEU A 451 -1.25 -14.63 -46.17
C LEU A 451 -2.73 -14.99 -45.86
N LYS A 452 -3.19 -16.15 -46.32
CA LYS A 452 -4.55 -16.66 -46.04
C LYS A 452 -4.78 -17.00 -44.58
N GLU A 453 -3.76 -17.53 -43.88
CA GLU A 453 -3.82 -17.75 -42.42
C GLU A 453 -3.96 -16.43 -41.67
N VAL A 454 -3.19 -15.40 -42.05
CA VAL A 454 -3.28 -14.04 -41.49
C VAL A 454 -4.64 -13.41 -41.80
N ASP A 455 -5.11 -13.46 -43.05
CA ASP A 455 -6.43 -12.93 -43.46
C ASP A 455 -7.59 -13.62 -42.73
N HIS A 456 -7.48 -14.93 -42.46
CA HIS A 456 -8.48 -15.64 -41.67
C HIS A 456 -8.42 -15.26 -40.18
N MET A 457 -7.22 -15.08 -39.63
CA MET A 457 -7.04 -14.59 -38.26
C MET A 457 -7.55 -13.16 -38.08
N THR A 458 -7.28 -12.23 -39.01
CA THR A 458 -7.80 -10.85 -38.94
C THR A 458 -9.32 -10.82 -39.05
N GLN A 459 -9.92 -11.57 -39.97
CA GLN A 459 -11.38 -11.71 -40.06
C GLN A 459 -12.01 -12.28 -38.78
N HIS A 460 -11.39 -13.30 -38.17
CA HIS A 460 -11.85 -13.85 -36.88
C HIS A 460 -11.72 -12.81 -35.75
N MET A 461 -10.60 -12.07 -35.69
CA MET A 461 -10.39 -11.01 -34.71
C MET A 461 -11.42 -9.89 -34.88
N GLU A 462 -11.64 -9.37 -36.09
CA GLU A 462 -12.67 -8.37 -36.39
C GLU A 462 -14.09 -8.84 -36.00
N ALA A 463 -14.44 -10.09 -36.29
CA ALA A 463 -15.73 -10.66 -35.91
C ALA A 463 -15.88 -10.75 -34.37
N SER A 464 -14.82 -11.14 -33.67
CA SER A 464 -14.80 -11.16 -32.20
C SER A 464 -14.88 -9.76 -31.60
N GLU A 465 -14.21 -8.78 -32.21
CA GLU A 465 -14.22 -7.39 -31.76
C GLU A 465 -15.60 -6.77 -31.94
N ARG A 466 -16.24 -6.93 -33.10
CA ARG A 466 -17.63 -6.51 -33.34
C ARG A 466 -18.60 -7.13 -32.34
N SER A 467 -18.46 -8.43 -32.04
CA SER A 467 -19.28 -9.11 -31.03
C SER A 467 -19.08 -8.55 -29.61
N LEU A 468 -17.85 -8.11 -29.27
CA LEU A 468 -17.57 -7.42 -28.02
C LEU A 468 -18.11 -5.98 -28.01
N GLN A 469 -18.00 -5.24 -29.11
CA GLN A 469 -18.56 -3.89 -29.27
C GLN A 469 -20.09 -3.90 -29.13
N ASP A 470 -20.79 -4.82 -29.81
CA ASP A 470 -22.24 -5.05 -29.66
C ASP A 470 -22.63 -5.32 -28.21
N ARG A 471 -21.81 -6.10 -27.49
CA ARG A 471 -22.05 -6.45 -26.09
C ARG A 471 -21.80 -5.25 -25.15
N VAL A 472 -20.82 -4.41 -25.45
CA VAL A 472 -20.58 -3.15 -24.72
C VAL A 472 -21.77 -2.20 -24.91
N GLN A 473 -22.22 -1.96 -26.15
CA GLN A 473 -23.36 -1.09 -26.44
C GLN A 473 -24.64 -1.55 -25.72
N ARG A 474 -24.91 -2.85 -25.66
CA ARG A 474 -26.04 -3.41 -24.89
C ARG A 474 -25.91 -3.15 -23.39
N LEU A 475 -24.71 -3.28 -22.82
CA LEU A 475 -24.47 -2.99 -21.41
C LEU A 475 -24.56 -1.49 -21.09
N GLU A 476 -24.12 -0.62 -22.01
CA GLU A 476 -24.27 0.83 -21.90
C GLU A 476 -25.74 1.26 -21.96
N ALA A 477 -26.53 0.69 -22.87
CA ALA A 477 -27.98 0.93 -22.94
C ALA A 477 -28.70 0.50 -21.65
N ILE A 478 -28.34 -0.66 -21.08
CA ILE A 478 -28.85 -1.11 -19.78
C ILE A 478 -28.41 -0.17 -18.65
N ARG A 479 -27.16 0.33 -18.68
CA ARG A 479 -26.65 1.29 -17.68
C ARG A 479 -27.46 2.60 -17.70
N ILE A 480 -27.76 3.12 -18.89
CA ILE A 480 -28.55 4.35 -19.08
C ILE A 480 -29.98 4.15 -18.57
N ALA A 481 -30.64 3.03 -18.92
CA ALA A 481 -31.98 2.72 -18.42
C ALA A 481 -32.03 2.63 -16.88
N LEU A 482 -31.03 2.00 -16.25
CA LEU A 482 -30.93 1.94 -14.79
C LEU A 482 -30.61 3.30 -14.15
N GLU A 483 -29.84 4.17 -14.83
CA GLU A 483 -29.60 5.56 -14.40
C GLU A 483 -30.88 6.40 -14.48
N GLU A 484 -31.71 6.20 -15.50
CA GLU A 484 -33.04 6.80 -15.64
C GLU A 484 -34.02 6.31 -14.58
N GLU A 485 -34.18 4.99 -14.37
CA GLU A 485 -35.01 4.42 -13.30
C GLU A 485 -34.59 4.95 -11.92
N LEU A 486 -33.28 4.97 -11.63
CA LEU A 486 -32.74 5.50 -10.39
C LEU A 486 -33.04 7.00 -10.23
N SER A 487 -33.08 7.77 -11.32
CA SER A 487 -33.47 9.19 -11.27
C SER A 487 -34.97 9.37 -10.96
N GLN A 488 -35.83 8.53 -11.54
CA GLN A 488 -37.28 8.55 -11.31
C GLN A 488 -37.63 8.16 -9.87
N VAL A 489 -37.01 7.09 -9.34
CA VAL A 489 -37.18 6.66 -7.94
C VAL A 489 -36.69 7.72 -6.96
N LYS A 490 -35.57 8.40 -7.25
CA LYS A 490 -35.10 9.54 -6.43
C LYS A 490 -36.07 10.72 -6.46
N ALA A 491 -36.65 11.04 -7.61
CA ALA A 491 -37.65 12.09 -7.72
C ALA A 491 -38.93 11.75 -6.93
N ALA A 492 -39.43 10.52 -7.03
CA ALA A 492 -40.59 10.05 -6.27
C ALA A 492 -40.33 10.06 -4.74
N ALA A 493 -39.16 9.60 -4.29
CA ALA A 493 -38.79 9.66 -2.87
C ALA A 493 -38.70 11.10 -2.34
N LEU A 494 -38.31 12.08 -3.17
CA LEU A 494 -38.30 13.50 -2.81
C LEU A 494 -39.72 14.08 -2.75
N THR A 495 -40.62 13.73 -3.67
CA THR A 495 -42.01 14.20 -3.62
C THR A 495 -42.78 13.58 -2.46
N GLU A 496 -42.64 12.28 -2.18
CA GLU A 496 -43.23 11.66 -0.99
C GLU A 496 -42.74 12.31 0.31
N ARG A 497 -41.43 12.60 0.41
CA ARG A 497 -40.88 13.30 1.58
C ARG A 497 -41.45 14.71 1.72
N GLY A 498 -41.66 15.42 0.61
CA GLY A 498 -42.34 16.73 0.60
C GLY A 498 -43.78 16.66 1.13
N HIS A 499 -44.58 15.70 0.65
CA HIS A 499 -45.94 15.49 1.15
C HIS A 499 -45.95 15.13 2.66
N ALA A 500 -45.03 14.28 3.10
CA ALA A 500 -44.88 13.94 4.51
C ALA A 500 -44.48 15.15 5.37
N GLU A 501 -43.57 16.01 4.89
CA GLU A 501 -43.19 17.26 5.55
C GLU A 501 -44.38 18.24 5.64
N GLU A 502 -45.18 18.37 4.57
CA GLU A 502 -46.39 19.21 4.56
C GLU A 502 -47.47 18.71 5.55
N GLU A 503 -47.77 17.42 5.60
CA GLU A 503 -48.72 16.87 6.57
C GLU A 503 -48.23 17.06 8.01
N LEU A 504 -46.92 16.92 8.25
CA LEU A 504 -46.32 17.18 9.56
C LEU A 504 -46.44 18.67 9.95
N ILE A 505 -46.39 19.59 8.98
CA ILE A 505 -46.65 21.03 9.20
C ILE A 505 -48.15 21.26 9.50
N LYS A 506 -49.08 20.65 8.76
CA LYS A 506 -50.54 20.74 9.00
C LYS A 506 -50.88 20.25 10.41
N VAL A 507 -50.41 19.07 10.80
CA VAL A 507 -50.62 18.49 12.14
C VAL A 507 -50.01 19.37 13.24
N ARG A 508 -48.79 19.91 13.06
CA ARG A 508 -48.18 20.85 14.02
C ARG A 508 -48.97 22.15 14.18
N ASN A 509 -49.53 22.68 13.09
CA ASN A 509 -50.33 23.90 13.14
C ASN A 509 -51.70 23.65 13.79
N GLN A 510 -52.34 22.51 13.53
CA GLN A 510 -53.57 22.13 14.22
C GLN A 510 -53.32 21.93 15.72
N ALA A 511 -52.27 21.20 16.11
CA ALA A 511 -51.93 21.00 17.52
C ALA A 511 -51.69 22.32 18.26
N ARG A 512 -51.03 23.31 17.61
CA ARG A 512 -50.86 24.67 18.16
C ARG A 512 -52.18 25.42 18.31
N LEU A 513 -53.10 25.29 17.35
CA LEU A 513 -54.42 25.91 17.42
C LEU A 513 -55.26 25.30 18.55
N ASP A 514 -55.25 23.96 18.68
CA ASP A 514 -55.88 23.24 19.78
C ASP A 514 -55.30 23.67 21.15
N GLU A 515 -53.98 23.84 21.24
CA GLU A 515 -53.32 24.36 22.46
C GLU A 515 -53.72 25.81 22.76
N GLN A 516 -53.79 26.68 21.76
CA GLN A 516 -54.27 28.06 21.91
C GLN A 516 -55.71 28.11 22.42
N GLN A 517 -56.63 27.37 21.80
CA GLN A 517 -58.04 27.31 22.22
C GLN A 517 -58.19 26.74 23.65
N ARG A 518 -57.38 25.75 24.03
CA ARG A 518 -57.34 25.23 25.41
C ARG A 518 -56.82 26.28 26.40
N LEU A 519 -55.80 27.07 26.04
CA LEU A 519 -55.27 28.14 26.86
C LEU A 519 -56.28 29.29 27.01
N GLU A 520 -56.96 29.69 25.94
CA GLU A 520 -58.04 30.69 25.97
C GLU A 520 -59.20 30.24 26.86
N HIS A 521 -59.68 29.01 26.71
CA HIS A 521 -60.74 28.45 27.56
C HIS A 521 -60.31 28.34 29.04
N LEU A 522 -59.05 27.99 29.31
CA LEU A 522 -58.52 27.98 30.68
C LEU A 522 -58.36 29.39 31.26
N GLN A 523 -58.03 30.39 30.45
CA GLN A 523 -57.98 31.80 30.87
C GLN A 523 -59.38 32.36 31.15
N GLU A 524 -60.37 32.06 30.31
CA GLU A 524 -61.78 32.43 30.54
C GLU A 524 -62.31 31.76 31.83
N LYS A 525 -62.04 30.46 32.01
CA LYS A 525 -62.41 29.75 33.24
C LYS A 525 -61.71 30.31 34.48
N LEU A 526 -60.43 30.67 34.37
CA LEU A 526 -59.70 31.34 35.46
C LEU A 526 -60.35 32.70 35.78
N ARG A 527 -60.71 33.48 34.75
CA ARG A 527 -61.38 34.77 34.89
C ARG A 527 -62.72 34.64 35.61
N LEU A 528 -63.59 33.73 35.18
CA LEU A 528 -64.88 33.47 35.82
C LEU A 528 -64.71 33.02 37.29
N MET A 529 -63.69 32.20 37.58
CA MET A 529 -63.34 31.82 38.96
C MET A 529 -62.83 33.01 39.78
N THR A 530 -62.09 33.96 39.19
CA THR A 530 -61.70 35.20 39.90
C THR A 530 -62.86 36.16 40.11
N GLU A 531 -63.76 36.31 39.13
CA GLU A 531 -64.97 37.13 39.26
C GLU A 531 -65.88 36.56 40.37
N SER A 532 -66.13 35.25 40.37
CA SER A 532 -66.89 34.58 41.44
C SER A 532 -66.22 34.64 42.82
N ARG A 533 -64.87 34.52 42.89
CA ARG A 533 -64.10 34.75 44.12
C ARG A 533 -64.28 36.17 44.64
N ASP A 534 -64.23 37.17 43.76
CA ASP A 534 -64.28 38.57 44.13
C ASP A 534 -65.71 39.00 44.49
N GLU A 535 -66.73 38.42 43.86
CA GLU A 535 -68.13 38.50 44.31
C GLU A 535 -68.29 37.90 45.72
N ALA A 536 -67.79 36.69 45.96
CA ALA A 536 -67.86 36.05 47.28
C ALA A 536 -67.11 36.86 48.35
N GLN A 537 -65.94 37.42 48.01
CA GLN A 537 -65.17 38.31 48.89
C GLN A 537 -65.95 39.62 49.18
N ASN A 538 -66.60 40.21 48.18
CA ASN A 538 -67.46 41.38 48.35
C ASN A 538 -68.70 41.08 49.20
N CYS A 539 -69.30 39.90 49.06
CA CYS A 539 -70.39 39.42 49.94
C CYS A 539 -69.91 39.25 51.38
N CYS A 540 -68.72 38.65 51.60
CA CYS A 540 -68.09 38.56 52.92
C CYS A 540 -67.77 39.94 53.53
N LEU A 541 -67.36 40.92 52.72
CA LEU A 541 -67.12 42.30 53.18
C LEU A 541 -68.44 43.00 53.57
N LYS A 542 -69.49 42.88 52.75
CA LYS A 542 -70.84 43.39 53.07
C LYS A 542 -71.40 42.75 54.35
N GLN A 543 -71.24 41.44 54.51
CA GLN A 543 -71.64 40.74 55.74
C GLN A 543 -70.84 41.24 56.96
N LYS A 544 -69.52 41.44 56.85
CA LYS A 544 -68.71 42.05 57.93
C LYS A 544 -69.19 43.45 58.29
N GLN A 545 -69.54 44.28 57.30
CA GLN A 545 -70.13 45.61 57.54
C GLN A 545 -71.47 45.49 58.27
N MET A 546 -72.40 44.67 57.78
CA MET A 546 -73.70 44.43 58.44
C MET A 546 -73.56 43.90 59.87
N VAL A 547 -72.60 43.01 60.13
CA VAL A 547 -72.30 42.51 61.49
C VAL A 547 -71.75 43.65 62.36
N SER A 548 -70.85 44.49 61.84
CA SER A 548 -70.33 45.65 62.61
C SER A 548 -71.42 46.68 62.92
N GLU A 549 -72.36 46.93 62.00
CA GLU A 549 -73.53 47.76 62.24
C GLU A 549 -74.48 47.15 63.27
N ALA A 550 -74.75 45.84 63.18
CA ALA A 550 -75.59 45.13 64.13
C ALA A 550 -74.96 45.14 65.53
N GLN A 551 -73.63 45.01 65.62
CA GLN A 551 -72.87 45.08 66.87
C GLN A 551 -72.82 46.51 67.44
N ALA A 552 -72.77 47.55 66.59
CA ALA A 552 -72.93 48.94 67.01
C ALA A 552 -74.35 49.23 67.53
N LYS A 553 -75.39 48.77 66.82
CA LYS A 553 -76.79 48.85 67.23
C LYS A 553 -77.05 48.09 68.53
N ALA A 554 -76.46 46.90 68.70
CA ALA A 554 -76.50 46.13 69.95
C ALA A 554 -75.80 46.86 71.11
N SER A 555 -74.65 47.50 70.86
CA SER A 555 -73.97 48.34 71.86
C SER A 555 -74.80 49.55 72.27
N GLN A 556 -75.46 50.23 71.32
CA GLN A 556 -76.40 51.32 71.60
C GLN A 556 -77.62 50.86 72.42
N LEU A 557 -78.18 49.69 72.08
CA LEU A 557 -79.28 49.09 72.84
C LEU A 557 -78.85 48.61 74.24
N SER A 558 -77.61 48.13 74.41
CA SER A 558 -77.05 47.83 75.73
C SER A 558 -76.98 49.10 76.57
N LEU A 559 -76.36 50.17 76.05
CA LEU A 559 -76.30 51.47 76.73
C LEU A 559 -77.70 52.02 77.07
N HIS A 560 -78.69 51.80 76.21
CA HIS A 560 -80.07 52.19 76.48
C HIS A 560 -80.72 51.32 77.58
N THR A 561 -80.54 50.00 77.56
CA THR A 561 -81.03 49.11 78.64
C THR A 561 -80.30 49.32 79.96
N ASP A 562 -79.03 49.75 79.95
CA ASP A 562 -78.27 50.11 81.14
C ASP A 562 -78.67 51.49 81.69
N GLY A 563 -79.02 52.43 80.81
CA GLY A 563 -79.69 53.68 81.20
C GLY A 563 -81.09 53.46 81.78
N LEU A 564 -81.88 52.55 81.20
CA LEU A 564 -83.18 52.14 81.74
C LEU A 564 -83.03 51.38 83.07
N ARG A 565 -82.01 50.52 83.23
CA ARG A 565 -81.68 49.87 84.51
C ARG A 565 -81.39 50.91 85.58
N ARG A 566 -80.49 51.86 85.33
CA ARG A 566 -80.22 52.98 86.26
C ARG A 566 -81.49 53.77 86.58
N ARG A 567 -82.35 54.02 85.60
CA ARG A 567 -83.61 54.73 85.84
C ARG A 567 -84.62 53.90 86.67
N ILE A 568 -84.60 52.58 86.55
CA ILE A 568 -85.36 51.67 87.41
C ILE A 568 -84.75 51.62 88.82
N GLU A 569 -83.43 51.60 88.95
CA GLU A 569 -82.71 51.66 90.24
C GLU A 569 -82.99 52.99 90.97
N GLU A 570 -82.94 54.13 90.27
CA GLU A 570 -83.36 55.45 90.76
C GLU A 570 -84.82 55.43 91.24
N LEU A 571 -85.75 54.94 90.41
CA LEU A 571 -87.17 54.87 90.75
C LEU A 571 -87.46 53.86 91.88
N GLN A 572 -86.67 52.80 92.03
CA GLN A 572 -86.73 51.88 93.17
C GLN A 572 -86.17 52.52 94.44
N GLN A 573 -85.12 53.35 94.34
CA GLN A 573 -84.60 54.11 95.48
C GLN A 573 -85.60 55.19 95.92
N ASP A 574 -86.23 55.90 94.98
CA ASP A 574 -87.32 56.83 95.24
C ASP A 574 -88.52 56.13 95.88
N LEU A 575 -88.96 54.98 95.33
CA LEU A 575 -90.06 54.18 95.87
C LEU A 575 -89.73 53.67 97.29
N ASN A 576 -88.54 53.11 97.51
CA ASN A 576 -88.09 52.68 98.82
C ASN A 576 -88.04 53.85 99.81
N SER A 577 -87.63 55.06 99.38
CA SER A 577 -87.66 56.25 100.26
C SER A 577 -89.09 56.63 100.64
N LYS A 578 -90.04 56.54 99.70
CA LYS A 578 -91.47 56.80 99.92
C LYS A 578 -92.14 55.72 100.77
N GLU A 579 -91.71 54.47 100.68
CA GLU A 579 -92.11 53.40 101.59
C GLU A 579 -91.50 53.59 102.98
N GLN A 580 -90.24 54.02 103.10
CA GLN A 580 -89.61 54.37 104.37
C GLN A 580 -90.34 55.53 105.08
N GLU A 581 -90.68 56.59 104.34
CA GLU A 581 -91.53 57.70 104.83
C GLU A 581 -92.86 57.15 105.36
N LYS A 582 -93.62 56.43 104.53
CA LYS A 582 -94.92 55.84 104.94
C LYS A 582 -94.80 54.88 106.12
N VAL A 583 -93.72 54.10 106.22
CA VAL A 583 -93.47 53.20 107.35
C VAL A 583 -93.16 54.00 108.62
N THR A 584 -92.51 55.16 108.53
CA THR A 584 -92.32 56.04 109.70
C THR A 584 -93.63 56.74 110.11
N GLU A 585 -94.47 57.18 109.17
CA GLU A 585 -95.82 57.69 109.46
C GLU A 585 -96.72 56.62 110.10
N VAL A 586 -96.79 55.42 109.51
CA VAL A 586 -97.59 54.30 110.04
C VAL A 586 -97.09 53.85 111.41
N ASN A 587 -95.77 53.83 111.65
CA ASN A 587 -95.23 53.54 112.98
C ASN A 587 -95.57 54.63 114.01
N LYS A 588 -95.62 55.91 113.60
CA LYS A 588 -96.03 57.01 114.47
C LYS A 588 -97.50 56.86 114.89
N VAL A 589 -98.41 56.66 113.93
CA VAL A 589 -99.83 56.37 114.18
C VAL A 589 -100.02 55.09 115.00
N LYS A 590 -99.19 54.07 114.79
CA LYS A 590 -99.21 52.83 115.57
C LYS A 590 -98.79 53.04 117.04
N VAL A 591 -97.83 53.92 117.32
CA VAL A 591 -97.47 54.30 118.70
C VAL A 591 -98.62 55.02 119.37
N GLU A 592 -99.22 56.01 118.71
CA GLU A 592 -100.39 56.76 119.19
C GLU A 592 -101.58 55.81 119.49
N LEU A 593 -101.82 54.80 118.64
CA LEU A 593 -102.82 53.76 118.88
C LEU A 593 -102.43 52.79 120.01
N GLN A 594 -101.15 52.46 120.19
CA GLN A 594 -100.72 51.60 121.29
C GLN A 594 -100.83 52.29 122.66
N GLU A 595 -100.64 53.60 122.74
CA GLU A 595 -100.92 54.38 123.96
C GLU A 595 -102.43 54.37 124.30
N GLN A 596 -103.31 54.56 123.31
CA GLN A 596 -104.76 54.46 123.49
C GLN A 596 -105.21 53.06 123.92
N ILE A 597 -104.64 52.00 123.33
CA ILE A 597 -104.91 50.61 123.71
C ILE A 597 -104.44 50.33 125.14
N GLY A 598 -103.28 50.86 125.56
CA GLY A 598 -102.79 50.75 126.94
C GLY A 598 -103.74 51.40 127.95
N HIS A 599 -104.27 52.59 127.63
CA HIS A 599 -105.28 53.27 128.45
C HIS A 599 -106.56 52.43 128.64
N LEU A 600 -107.10 51.89 127.54
CA LEU A 600 -108.31 51.06 127.57
C LEU A 600 -108.11 49.70 128.28
N GLN A 601 -106.90 49.14 128.23
CA GLN A 601 -106.55 47.92 128.97
C GLN A 601 -106.48 48.18 130.49
N ALA A 602 -105.99 49.35 130.92
CA ALA A 602 -105.97 49.73 132.34
C ALA A 602 -107.40 49.89 132.92
N GLU A 603 -108.32 50.52 132.18
CA GLU A 603 -109.73 50.61 132.59
C GLU A 603 -110.38 49.22 132.69
N ARG A 604 -110.11 48.33 131.74
CA ARG A 604 -110.66 46.98 131.74
C ARG A 604 -110.21 46.16 132.96
N ALA A 605 -108.94 46.25 133.35
CA ALA A 605 -108.43 45.58 134.54
C ALA A 605 -109.16 46.05 135.83
N ALA A 606 -109.46 47.35 135.93
CA ALA A 606 -110.24 47.89 137.05
C ALA A 606 -111.69 47.36 137.09
N GLN A 607 -112.31 47.14 135.93
CA GLN A 607 -113.65 46.54 135.84
C GLN A 607 -113.67 45.05 136.21
N GLU A 608 -112.63 44.29 135.89
CA GLU A 608 -112.53 42.86 136.23
C GLU A 608 -112.37 42.67 137.75
N GLY A 609 -111.61 43.52 138.45
CA GLY A 609 -111.53 43.53 139.92
C GLY A 609 -112.83 43.91 140.65
N LEU A 610 -113.79 44.57 139.97
CA LEU A 610 -115.14 44.79 140.51
C LEU A 610 -116.04 43.56 140.34
N ARG A 611 -115.87 42.78 139.26
CA ARG A 611 -116.64 41.54 139.03
C ARG A 611 -116.32 40.46 140.07
N GLU A 612 -115.08 40.34 140.52
CA GLU A 612 -114.72 39.36 141.56
C GLU A 612 -115.44 39.61 142.89
N LYS A 613 -115.63 40.88 143.28
CA LYS A 613 -116.42 41.24 144.48
C LYS A 613 -117.90 40.86 144.34
N ILE A 614 -118.48 41.02 143.15
CA ILE A 614 -119.87 40.59 142.89
C ILE A 614 -119.97 39.06 142.99
N ALA A 615 -119.06 38.34 142.34
CA ALA A 615 -119.03 36.87 142.37
C ALA A 615 -118.74 36.28 143.77
N ALA A 616 -118.16 37.05 144.71
CA ALA A 616 -118.03 36.65 146.11
C ALA A 616 -119.38 36.72 146.86
N LEU A 617 -120.13 37.81 146.65
CA LEU A 617 -121.45 38.03 147.29
C LEU A 617 -122.51 37.05 146.77
N GLU A 618 -122.53 36.77 145.47
CA GLU A 618 -123.46 35.79 144.87
C GLU A 618 -123.29 34.37 145.45
N ARG A 619 -122.06 33.97 145.78
CA ARG A 619 -121.78 32.66 146.40
C ARG A 619 -122.38 32.56 147.81
N GLN A 620 -122.32 33.62 148.61
CA GLN A 620 -122.92 33.65 149.95
C GLN A 620 -124.46 33.56 149.88
N LEU A 621 -125.06 34.29 148.93
CA LEU A 621 -126.50 34.26 148.67
C LEU A 621 -126.99 32.85 148.26
N LYS A 622 -126.18 32.13 147.46
CA LYS A 622 -126.54 30.79 146.97
C LYS A 622 -126.55 29.72 148.06
N VAL A 623 -125.67 29.82 149.07
CA VAL A 623 -125.67 28.91 150.24
C VAL A 623 -126.91 29.14 151.11
N LEU A 624 -127.25 30.40 151.41
CA LEU A 624 -128.47 30.76 152.14
C LEU A 624 -129.74 30.27 151.43
N SER A 625 -129.78 30.36 150.10
CA SER A 625 -130.90 29.85 149.29
C SER A 625 -131.04 28.32 149.35
N SER A 626 -129.95 27.57 149.49
CA SER A 626 -129.99 26.11 149.57
C SER A 626 -130.63 25.64 150.88
N ASN A 627 -130.13 26.15 152.01
CA ASN A 627 -130.57 25.73 153.35
C ASN A 627 -132.06 26.05 153.59
N HIS A 628 -132.57 27.13 152.99
CA HIS A 628 -134.00 27.47 153.08
C HIS A 628 -134.90 26.56 152.24
N ARG A 629 -134.36 25.92 151.18
CA ARG A 629 -135.11 24.99 150.33
C ARG A 629 -135.33 23.63 151.00
N GLU A 630 -134.34 23.15 151.76
CA GLU A 630 -134.48 21.91 152.54
C GLU A 630 -135.53 22.07 153.65
N ALA A 631 -135.50 23.20 154.38
CA ALA A 631 -136.47 23.53 155.43
C ALA A 631 -137.93 23.66 154.94
N LEU A 632 -138.15 23.90 153.64
CA LEU A 632 -139.48 23.90 153.03
C LEU A 632 -139.98 22.49 152.70
N LEU A 633 -139.10 21.59 152.25
CA LEU A 633 -139.45 20.20 151.91
C LEU A 633 -139.89 19.42 153.16
N ASP A 634 -139.22 19.60 154.29
CA ASP A 634 -139.65 19.01 155.58
C ASP A 634 -141.07 19.46 155.99
N LYS A 635 -141.45 20.71 155.64
CA LYS A 635 -142.79 21.26 155.94
C LYS A 635 -143.87 20.72 154.99
N GLU A 636 -143.53 20.45 153.73
CA GLU A 636 -144.46 19.80 152.79
C GLU A 636 -144.79 18.35 153.21
N VAL A 637 -143.84 17.64 153.84
CA VAL A 637 -144.08 16.31 154.44
C VAL A 637 -145.02 16.40 155.66
N GLU A 638 -144.82 17.38 156.57
CA GLU A 638 -145.74 17.62 157.69
C GLU A 638 -147.18 17.92 157.22
N ILE A 639 -147.33 18.78 156.20
CA ILE A 639 -148.63 19.14 155.61
C ILE A 639 -149.33 17.90 155.03
N SER A 640 -148.57 17.03 154.35
CA SER A 640 -149.10 15.78 153.77
C SER A 640 -149.69 14.85 154.84
N VAL A 641 -149.03 14.73 156.01
CA VAL A 641 -149.51 13.91 157.14
C VAL A 641 -150.75 14.51 157.82
N LEU A 642 -150.94 15.83 157.76
CA LEU A 642 -152.13 16.50 158.30
C LEU A 642 -153.34 16.40 157.37
N LEU A 643 -153.15 16.43 156.05
CA LEU A 643 -154.23 16.28 155.07
C LEU A 643 -154.88 14.88 155.11
N GLU A 644 -154.10 13.82 155.37
CA GLU A 644 -154.67 12.46 155.50
C GLU A 644 -155.50 12.30 156.80
N LYS A 645 -155.18 13.07 157.86
CA LYS A 645 -156.03 13.17 159.07
C LYS A 645 -157.31 13.95 158.81
N LEU A 646 -157.30 14.93 157.91
CA LEU A 646 -158.48 15.69 157.50
C LEU A 646 -159.51 14.76 156.83
N ARG A 647 -159.07 13.98 155.84
CA ARG A 647 -159.90 12.97 155.13
C ARG A 647 -160.61 12.01 156.07
N MET A 648 -159.88 11.47 157.07
CA MET A 648 -160.46 10.55 158.06
C MET A 648 -161.60 11.20 158.87
N LYS A 649 -161.52 12.50 159.17
CA LYS A 649 -162.57 13.22 159.89
C LYS A 649 -163.74 13.65 159.01
N GLU A 650 -163.49 13.96 157.74
CA GLU A 650 -164.54 14.26 156.77
C GLU A 650 -165.40 13.02 156.46
N ALA A 651 -164.81 11.82 156.47
CA ALA A 651 -165.53 10.55 156.34
C ALA A 651 -166.50 10.28 157.51
N ASP A 652 -166.08 10.53 158.76
CA ASP A 652 -166.94 10.40 159.95
C ASP A 652 -168.15 11.34 159.88
N ILE A 653 -167.93 12.62 159.54
CA ILE A 653 -168.98 13.65 159.50
C ILE A 653 -169.96 13.42 158.35
N SER A 654 -169.46 12.95 157.20
CA SER A 654 -170.32 12.62 156.04
C SER A 654 -171.32 11.52 156.41
N ARG A 655 -170.88 10.49 157.16
CA ARG A 655 -171.74 9.39 157.62
C ARG A 655 -172.88 9.87 158.52
N MET A 656 -172.62 10.79 159.46
CA MET A 656 -173.69 11.36 160.30
C MET A 656 -174.70 12.19 159.48
N ARG A 657 -174.25 12.89 158.44
CA ARG A 657 -175.15 13.65 157.55
C ARG A 657 -176.04 12.74 156.70
N GLU A 658 -175.57 11.57 156.29
CA GLU A 658 -176.38 10.60 155.57
C GLU A 658 -177.47 9.98 156.46
N GLU A 659 -177.20 9.74 157.75
CA GLU A 659 -178.21 9.28 158.73
C GLU A 659 -179.32 10.34 158.96
N GLU A 660 -178.99 11.63 159.01
CA GLU A 660 -180.01 12.70 159.06
C GLU A 660 -180.77 12.86 157.73
N ALA A 661 -180.08 12.76 156.59
CA ALA A 661 -180.71 12.85 155.27
C ALA A 661 -181.70 11.70 154.98
N GLN A 662 -181.49 10.52 155.57
CA GLN A 662 -182.44 9.40 155.49
C GLN A 662 -183.74 9.68 156.26
N ARG A 663 -183.69 10.41 157.40
CA ARG A 663 -184.90 10.89 158.09
C ARG A 663 -185.68 11.91 157.25
N ALA A 664 -184.99 12.82 156.56
CA ALA A 664 -185.64 13.80 155.69
C ALA A 664 -186.33 13.14 154.47
N ASN A 665 -185.67 12.17 153.82
CA ASN A 665 -186.23 11.47 152.66
C ASN A 665 -187.50 10.67 152.96
N LEU A 666 -187.72 10.20 154.19
CA LEU A 666 -188.95 9.50 154.57
C LEU A 666 -190.19 10.42 154.63
N LEU A 667 -190.01 11.73 154.80
CA LEU A 667 -191.11 12.71 154.70
C LEU A 667 -191.31 13.21 153.27
N GLN A 668 -190.25 13.30 152.46
CA GLN A 668 -190.33 13.82 151.09
C GLN A 668 -190.77 12.78 150.05
N ASN A 669 -190.60 11.47 150.30
CA ASN A 669 -191.07 10.40 149.40
C ASN A 669 -192.61 10.19 149.39
N ALA A 670 -193.37 11.21 149.79
CA ALA A 670 -194.78 11.42 149.40
C ALA A 670 -194.92 12.15 148.03
N ILE A 671 -193.84 12.25 147.26
CA ILE A 671 -193.74 12.73 145.86
C ILE A 671 -194.75 11.99 144.93
N MET A 672 -195.46 12.53 143.92
CA MET A 672 -195.27 13.59 142.88
C MET A 672 -194.82 13.05 141.49
N ALA A 673 -195.76 12.93 140.52
CA ALA A 673 -195.59 12.32 139.17
C ALA A 673 -196.82 12.62 138.26
N TYR A 674 -196.94 12.34 136.95
CA TYR A 674 -196.04 12.24 135.75
C TYR A 674 -196.92 11.74 134.56
N ILE A 675 -197.24 12.38 133.42
CA ILE A 675 -196.87 13.62 132.68
C ILE A 675 -195.80 13.42 131.57
N GLN A 676 -196.15 13.77 130.30
CA GLN A 676 -195.35 13.55 129.06
C GLN A 676 -195.67 14.59 127.93
N GLY A 677 -194.73 14.87 126.99
CA GLY A 677 -195.06 15.25 125.57
C GLY A 677 -194.22 16.30 124.74
N SER A 678 -193.57 15.84 123.65
CA SER A 678 -193.35 16.46 122.27
C SER A 678 -192.41 17.68 121.89
N PRO A 679 -191.99 17.86 120.58
CA PRO A 679 -190.84 18.74 120.13
C PRO A 679 -190.96 19.60 118.80
N LEU A 680 -190.05 20.58 118.48
CA LEU A 680 -189.46 20.96 117.10
C LEU A 680 -188.78 22.38 116.85
N ARG A 681 -187.74 22.41 115.97
CA ARG A 681 -187.31 23.32 114.84
C ARG A 681 -187.11 24.90 114.83
N THR A 682 -185.93 25.33 114.31
CA THR A 682 -185.60 26.46 113.33
C THR A 682 -185.64 27.99 113.65
N HIS A 683 -184.96 28.77 112.77
CA HIS A 683 -185.04 30.24 112.58
C HIS A 683 -186.48 30.79 112.55
N SER A 684 -186.66 32.10 112.78
CA SER A 684 -187.93 32.80 112.49
C SER A 684 -187.76 34.27 112.10
N SER A 685 -188.83 34.88 111.58
CA SER A 685 -189.00 36.34 111.52
C SER A 685 -190.49 36.72 111.67
N ARG A 686 -190.85 37.34 112.80
CA ARG A 686 -191.96 38.32 112.95
C ARG A 686 -192.17 38.74 114.42
N LYS A 687 -192.40 40.05 114.57
CA LYS A 687 -193.12 40.76 115.66
C LYS A 687 -192.75 40.40 117.10
#